data_AF-A0A919VUK2-F1
#
_entry.id   AF-A0A919VUK2-F1
#
_cell.length_a   1.000
_cell.length_b   1.000
_cell.length_c   1.000
_cell.angle_alpha   90.00
_cell.angle_beta   90.00
_cell.angle_gamma   90.00
#
_symmetry.space_group_name_H-M   'P 1'
#
loop_
_entity.id
_entity.type
_entity.pdbx_description
1 polymer ?
#
loop_
_entity_poly.entity_id
_entity_poly.type
_entity_poly.pdbx_seq_one_letter_code
_entity_poly.pdbx_strand_id
1 'polypeptide(L)'
;MDPAMRELLRRTGRRGEIEAVMRLAAPGLTIPGVRVVAAFGDVVTCRMSAGAATRVHADPRCVSLKASRPLGPEPSAGDAGTAPPQPLPTDFRRPAGLPFTGAGVVVGVVDWDYAFAHPAFRRPGPEPATRLLALWDQRGGRSGLSPEPFGYGRRFDAARLDAALRRPDPYEDLAYSLKPGGHGTHVADILAGSAADGPSGVAPGADLVFVHLADRNTGGLNTLGDSVRILEGIAFVLGMATGACVINLSAGAISGPHNGGTLIERALDNLLRERPGTCAVQSGGNYGDRPVHVQGRVGAGRTVAVTLHTHPDDATMNEVELWYAGADTFAIRVVSPAGGRSPWTLPGRRQVIGDPDHPAGLLYHRAREPNTGDNHVDLFLQPWAPAGEWTIEAYGVRVRDGTFHGWVERDEACPHCQATFTGDLVSSRVTIGTLATSHLPVIVGACNGHRPEHPVAPFSSRGPTRDQRVKPDVVGPGQEVLAANAPEGWTRKSGTSMASPYVAGAAALCLEALPGAPATRIRELLRAAAVPVTAGPSDPCSQGAGFLDLTKLTALLRRTQEPKMTAESPDELYERFLAGAGCPAGYTVVALPGQPAAVWPAEGDRLIRVLFGWPGRGRSTALTAPPAFDRAGPPGEPHGPGYYAPVTGDGPPRRILDGHGRMPPGQLLLRPEPAAEQTGQSTPDHVTAARGAWKDLKLPTGVDIRDISQTPSRLLHKFVLSAWTNSANDVYVAKRANHSEATLFTALYHEAQHIRQFREHHVARPSSYAQMMLFEIDAYIRTAWWCQGNSDSDVRKYAEQMRKAAMEFTSEYLAGWQHRAAEKRFRDFLIGKEYLPKHTEMPDLYEPPTAKSAESAEVAPAMVIAAAGLGIATFEALKEYVFDGDFKVVSAPAYYMHQSGPTGLTVQRKTFLLPVHAVHNLLSQQEFWLEIILDYDGMNIQHVAIHEQRDRSSSLLTGNFTITLTPGPATPENEPVAAIAYEIDGVWDPVGPGEWHFRGTLVVDAAGNLQIRGFQADDRKVGLGTPIASGGGPVPIRRKGGAGHNVFFAPDSATMTEDADRELWAWRNDIDKAAPGALKVIAAGQAPFRMAGHASTTGTVEHNLRLAEQRVATVISRLRKIFGSGTQVTTVEPGELGAATADGQEAPGERRVEIEVEYEYFEL
;
A
#
# COMPACT_ATOMS: atom_id res chain seq x y z
N MET A 1 -0.44 -21.05 -0.13
CA MET A 1 0.20 -21.36 1.16
C MET A 1 1.70 -21.12 1.05
N ASP A 2 2.27 -20.58 2.11
CA ASP A 2 3.70 -20.27 2.23
C ASP A 2 4.62 -21.52 2.12
N PRO A 3 5.80 -21.45 1.47
CA PRO A 3 6.69 -22.60 1.31
C PRO A 3 7.12 -23.24 2.64
N ALA A 4 7.58 -22.44 3.61
CA ALA A 4 8.01 -22.94 4.91
C ALA A 4 6.87 -23.65 5.67
N MET A 5 5.63 -23.15 5.57
CA MET A 5 4.46 -23.82 6.14
C MET A 5 4.18 -25.17 5.46
N ARG A 6 4.37 -25.28 4.15
CA ARG A 6 4.21 -26.57 3.44
C ARG A 6 5.25 -27.58 3.88
N GLU A 7 6.51 -27.17 4.03
CA GLU A 7 7.58 -28.04 4.52
C GLU A 7 7.32 -28.48 5.97
N LEU A 8 6.86 -27.56 6.83
CA LEU A 8 6.47 -27.90 8.19
C LEU A 8 5.37 -28.97 8.22
N LEU A 9 4.33 -28.81 7.41
CA LEU A 9 3.23 -29.78 7.31
C LEU A 9 3.68 -31.12 6.72
N ARG A 10 4.63 -31.11 5.77
CA ARG A 10 5.23 -32.33 5.22
C ARG A 10 5.97 -33.13 6.29
N ARG A 11 6.73 -32.45 7.16
CA ARG A 11 7.52 -33.07 8.24
C ARG A 11 6.67 -33.53 9.42
N THR A 12 5.69 -32.72 9.83
CA THR A 12 4.86 -32.98 11.03
C THR A 12 3.65 -33.88 10.76
N GLY A 13 3.20 -33.99 9.51
CA GLY A 13 1.98 -34.72 9.15
C GLY A 13 0.71 -34.01 9.65
N ARG A 14 -0.35 -34.78 9.95
CA ARG A 14 -1.65 -34.23 10.42
C ARG A 14 -1.78 -34.13 11.94
N ARG A 15 -0.74 -34.46 12.72
CA ARG A 15 -0.76 -34.52 14.19
C ARG A 15 0.08 -33.38 14.78
N GLY A 16 -0.32 -32.89 15.95
CA GLY A 16 0.40 -31.83 16.68
C GLY A 16 -0.20 -30.43 16.54
N GLU A 17 0.24 -29.54 17.43
CA GLU A 17 -0.06 -28.10 17.38
C GLU A 17 1.02 -27.37 16.58
N ILE A 18 0.62 -26.42 15.75
CA ILE A 18 1.48 -25.53 14.97
C ILE A 18 1.40 -24.13 15.57
N GLU A 19 2.55 -23.52 15.75
CA GLU A 19 2.70 -22.09 16.04
C GLU A 19 2.91 -21.34 14.73
N ALA A 20 2.19 -20.24 14.56
CA ALA A 20 2.21 -19.49 13.32
C ALA A 20 1.99 -17.99 13.56
N VAL A 21 2.50 -17.18 12.63
CA VAL A 21 2.13 -15.78 12.51
C VAL A 21 1.12 -15.65 11.37
N MET A 22 -0.01 -15.03 11.63
CA MET A 22 -1.12 -14.90 10.70
C MET A 22 -1.50 -13.43 10.52
N ARG A 23 -1.81 -13.05 9.28
CA ARG A 23 -2.46 -11.79 8.97
C ARG A 23 -3.93 -12.03 8.69
N LEU A 24 -4.78 -11.35 9.44
CA LEU A 24 -6.22 -11.37 9.28
C LEU A 24 -6.67 -10.31 8.25
N ALA A 25 -7.85 -10.50 7.67
CA ALA A 25 -8.45 -9.52 6.76
C ALA A 25 -8.80 -8.20 7.46
N ALA A 26 -9.08 -8.27 8.77
CA ALA A 26 -9.25 -7.13 9.65
C ALA A 26 -8.82 -7.51 11.09
N PRO A 27 -8.41 -6.52 11.92
CA PRO A 27 -8.13 -6.74 13.33
C PRO A 27 -9.29 -7.39 14.08
N GLY A 28 -8.98 -8.26 15.05
CA GLY A 28 -9.98 -8.86 15.96
C GLY A 28 -10.82 -10.01 15.37
N LEU A 29 -10.67 -10.36 14.09
CA LEU A 29 -11.38 -11.50 13.50
C LEU A 29 -10.94 -12.84 14.10
N THR A 30 -11.91 -13.73 14.33
CA THR A 30 -11.66 -15.09 14.82
C THR A 30 -11.88 -16.13 13.71
N ILE A 31 -11.03 -17.16 13.65
CA ILE A 31 -11.17 -18.30 12.74
C ILE A 31 -11.37 -19.58 13.57
N PRO A 32 -12.40 -20.40 13.29
CA PRO A 32 -12.62 -21.65 14.00
C PRO A 32 -11.39 -22.57 14.00
N GLY A 33 -11.02 -23.07 15.17
CA GLY A 33 -9.84 -23.95 15.33
C GLY A 33 -8.50 -23.21 15.43
N VAL A 34 -8.51 -21.88 15.48
CA VAL A 34 -7.32 -21.04 15.72
C VAL A 34 -7.44 -20.37 17.07
N ARG A 35 -6.41 -20.50 17.91
CA ARG A 35 -6.25 -19.76 19.16
C ARG A 35 -5.28 -18.61 18.93
N VAL A 36 -5.74 -17.38 19.02
CA VAL A 36 -4.88 -16.18 19.02
C VAL A 36 -4.18 -16.06 20.38
N VAL A 37 -2.89 -15.73 20.38
CA VAL A 37 -2.06 -15.57 21.59
C VAL A 37 -1.67 -14.12 21.81
N ALA A 38 -1.12 -13.46 20.79
CA ALA A 38 -0.83 -12.02 20.79
C ALA A 38 -1.36 -11.37 19.49
N ALA A 39 -1.71 -10.09 19.55
CA ALA A 39 -2.25 -9.34 18.43
C ALA A 39 -1.61 -7.95 18.32
N PHE A 40 -1.35 -7.54 17.08
CA PHE A 40 -0.74 -6.27 16.67
C PHE A 40 -1.50 -5.77 15.45
N GLY A 41 -2.63 -5.09 15.67
CA GLY A 41 -3.58 -4.76 14.60
C GLY A 41 -4.12 -6.01 13.89
N ASP A 42 -3.86 -6.13 12.57
CA ASP A 42 -4.27 -7.27 11.74
C ASP A 42 -3.31 -8.47 11.79
N VAL A 43 -2.17 -8.34 12.47
CA VAL A 43 -1.19 -9.43 12.62
C VAL A 43 -1.33 -10.09 13.98
N VAL A 44 -1.39 -11.42 14.01
CA VAL A 44 -1.53 -12.20 15.24
C VAL A 44 -0.52 -13.34 15.30
N THR A 45 -0.04 -13.65 16.51
CA THR A 45 0.54 -14.97 16.78
C THR A 45 -0.59 -15.91 17.18
N CYS A 46 -0.53 -17.15 16.69
CA CYS A 46 -1.60 -18.10 16.90
C CYS A 46 -1.11 -19.53 17.05
N ARG A 47 -2.00 -20.37 17.57
CA ARG A 47 -1.86 -21.83 17.67
C ARG A 47 -3.03 -22.53 16.98
N MET A 48 -2.75 -23.61 16.27
CA MET A 48 -3.77 -24.43 15.59
C MET A 48 -3.30 -25.87 15.45
N SER A 49 -4.20 -26.83 15.20
CA SER A 49 -3.76 -28.19 14.86
C SER A 49 -3.18 -28.25 13.44
N ALA A 50 -2.19 -29.12 13.22
CA ALA A 50 -1.58 -29.30 11.90
C ALA A 50 -2.62 -29.67 10.82
N GLY A 51 -3.61 -30.49 11.18
CA GLY A 51 -4.73 -30.84 10.29
C GLY A 51 -5.68 -29.68 9.96
N ALA A 52 -5.66 -28.57 10.72
CA ALA A 52 -6.48 -27.39 10.46
C ALA A 52 -5.81 -26.37 9.52
N ALA A 53 -4.47 -26.37 9.43
CA ALA A 53 -3.70 -25.33 8.73
C ALA A 53 -4.15 -25.08 7.27
N THR A 54 -4.46 -26.13 6.51
CA THR A 54 -4.96 -26.00 5.14
C THR A 54 -6.33 -25.32 5.07
N ARG A 55 -7.25 -25.63 6.00
CA ARG A 55 -8.56 -24.99 6.07
C ARG A 55 -8.44 -23.54 6.54
N VAL A 56 -7.60 -23.28 7.55
CA VAL A 56 -7.34 -21.93 8.05
C VAL A 56 -6.76 -21.04 6.95
N HIS A 57 -5.81 -21.56 6.18
CA HIS A 57 -5.23 -20.83 5.05
C HIS A 57 -6.25 -20.54 3.93
N ALA A 58 -7.23 -21.40 3.72
CA ALA A 58 -8.28 -21.21 2.73
C ALA A 58 -9.45 -20.33 3.22
N ASP A 59 -9.49 -20.00 4.51
CA ASP A 59 -10.54 -19.15 5.09
C ASP A 59 -10.36 -17.71 4.58
N PRO A 60 -11.41 -17.04 4.06
CA PRO A 60 -11.30 -15.69 3.51
C PRO A 60 -10.89 -14.63 4.54
N ARG A 61 -11.01 -14.93 5.84
CA ARG A 61 -10.52 -14.06 6.93
C ARG A 61 -9.00 -14.16 7.11
N CYS A 62 -8.34 -15.19 6.58
CA CYS A 62 -6.89 -15.37 6.61
C CYS A 62 -6.27 -14.82 5.31
N VAL A 63 -5.57 -13.68 5.41
CA VAL A 63 -4.86 -13.09 4.27
C VAL A 63 -3.50 -13.77 4.06
N SER A 64 -2.79 -14.03 5.16
CA SER A 64 -1.48 -14.68 5.13
C SER A 64 -1.31 -15.58 6.34
N LEU A 65 -0.75 -16.77 6.13
CA LEU A 65 -0.40 -17.72 7.19
C LEU A 65 1.06 -18.15 6.99
N LYS A 66 1.92 -17.82 7.94
CA LYS A 66 3.35 -18.09 7.92
C LYS A 66 3.71 -19.03 9.07
N ALA A 67 4.50 -20.06 8.78
CA ALA A 67 5.08 -20.88 9.84
C ALA A 67 5.99 -20.03 10.72
N SER A 68 6.20 -20.47 11.95
CA SER A 68 7.26 -19.92 12.78
C SER A 68 8.61 -20.07 12.06
N ARG A 69 9.33 -18.96 11.86
CA ARG A 69 10.64 -18.96 11.19
C ARG A 69 11.73 -18.71 12.23
N PRO A 70 12.72 -19.60 12.38
CA PRO A 70 13.85 -19.38 13.26
C PRO A 70 14.55 -18.06 12.92
N LEU A 71 15.02 -17.40 13.95
CA LEU A 71 15.88 -16.23 13.85
C LEU A 71 17.11 -16.49 14.70
N GLY A 72 18.25 -16.01 14.24
CA GLY A 72 19.46 -16.07 15.05
C GLY A 72 20.27 -14.78 15.02
N PRO A 73 21.34 -14.75 15.83
CA PRO A 73 22.11 -13.55 16.10
C PRO A 73 22.74 -12.99 14.84
N GLU A 74 22.74 -11.66 14.70
CA GLU A 74 23.52 -11.02 13.65
C GLU A 74 24.96 -11.54 13.71
N PRO A 75 25.58 -11.85 12.55
CA PRO A 75 26.93 -12.38 12.55
C PRO A 75 27.86 -11.48 13.37
N SER A 76 28.57 -12.04 14.34
CA SER A 76 29.56 -11.27 15.09
C SER A 76 30.60 -10.75 14.11
N ALA A 77 30.87 -9.44 14.15
CA ALA A 77 31.91 -8.82 13.34
C ALA A 77 33.31 -8.99 13.97
N GLY A 78 33.42 -9.79 15.03
CA GLY A 78 34.64 -10.09 15.77
C GLY A 78 34.46 -9.85 17.28
N ASP A 79 34.96 -10.78 18.09
CA ASP A 79 35.17 -10.59 19.53
C ASP A 79 36.67 -10.32 19.75
N ALA A 80 37.02 -9.29 20.53
CA ALA A 80 38.38 -9.14 21.02
C ALA A 80 38.71 -10.27 22.01
N GLY A 81 39.97 -10.73 22.02
CA GLY A 81 40.42 -11.95 22.69
C GLY A 81 40.09 -12.09 24.19
N THR A 82 40.43 -13.24 24.76
CA THR A 82 39.99 -13.74 26.08
C THR A 82 40.49 -12.96 27.32
N ALA A 83 41.29 -11.91 27.15
CA ALA A 83 41.77 -11.10 28.26
C ALA A 83 40.78 -9.97 28.61
N PRO A 84 40.59 -9.63 29.90
CA PRO A 84 39.72 -8.52 30.30
C PRO A 84 40.17 -7.23 29.61
N PRO A 85 39.32 -6.58 28.79
CA PRO A 85 39.68 -5.37 28.09
C PRO A 85 39.88 -4.22 29.07
N GLN A 86 41.00 -3.49 28.92
CA GLN A 86 41.21 -2.24 29.63
C GLN A 86 40.28 -1.15 29.04
N PRO A 87 39.62 -0.33 29.89
CA PRO A 87 38.84 0.82 29.43
C PRO A 87 39.70 1.83 28.68
N LEU A 88 39.21 2.28 27.53
CA LEU A 88 39.76 3.36 26.73
C LEU A 88 39.07 4.68 27.11
N PRO A 89 39.75 5.84 26.97
CA PRO A 89 39.11 7.14 27.19
C PRO A 89 37.87 7.38 26.31
N THR A 90 37.76 6.68 25.18
CA THR A 90 36.66 6.76 24.22
C THR A 90 35.55 5.73 24.47
N ASP A 91 35.64 4.88 25.49
CA ASP A 91 34.55 3.95 25.89
C ASP A 91 33.38 4.66 26.57
N PHE A 92 33.45 5.98 26.72
CA PHE A 92 32.43 6.78 27.34
C PHE A 92 31.25 7.02 26.39
N ARG A 93 30.13 6.34 26.65
CA ARG A 93 28.93 6.38 25.81
C ARG A 93 27.99 7.55 26.12
N ARG A 94 27.91 7.93 27.40
CA ARG A 94 26.92 8.87 27.93
C ARG A 94 27.61 10.09 28.53
N PRO A 95 27.51 11.29 27.91
CA PRO A 95 28.04 12.54 28.46
C PRO A 95 27.70 12.79 29.93
N ALA A 96 28.64 13.35 30.69
CA ALA A 96 28.42 13.72 32.09
C ALA A 96 27.42 14.88 32.18
N GLY A 97 26.55 14.87 33.19
CA GLY A 97 25.62 15.98 33.46
C GLY A 97 24.41 16.07 32.51
N LEU A 98 24.11 15.02 31.72
CA LEU A 98 22.84 14.96 30.99
C LEU A 98 21.66 14.93 31.97
N PRO A 99 20.62 15.78 31.77
CA PRO A 99 19.49 15.93 32.70
C PRO A 99 18.51 14.76 32.65
N PHE A 100 18.42 14.07 31.50
CA PHE A 100 17.52 12.94 31.27
C PHE A 100 18.28 11.64 31.48
N THR A 101 17.73 10.73 32.26
CA THR A 101 18.32 9.42 32.61
C THR A 101 17.54 8.23 32.05
N GLY A 102 16.38 8.45 31.45
CA GLY A 102 15.39 7.43 31.09
C GLY A 102 14.40 7.13 32.22
N ALA A 103 14.35 7.95 33.28
CA ALA A 103 13.48 7.72 34.42
C ALA A 103 11.99 7.71 34.00
N GLY A 104 11.22 6.75 34.55
CA GLY A 104 9.81 6.57 34.22
C GLY A 104 9.54 5.91 32.86
N VAL A 105 10.58 5.48 32.13
CA VAL A 105 10.47 4.73 30.89
C VAL A 105 10.84 3.27 31.13
N VAL A 106 10.00 2.37 30.62
CA VAL A 106 10.31 0.93 30.59
C VAL A 106 11.08 0.61 29.31
N VAL A 107 12.21 -0.05 29.45
CA VAL A 107 13.05 -0.48 28.34
C VAL A 107 13.05 -2.01 28.27
N GLY A 108 12.52 -2.54 27.18
CA GLY A 108 12.47 -3.97 26.89
C GLY A 108 13.61 -4.40 25.99
N VAL A 109 14.40 -5.37 26.45
CA VAL A 109 15.43 -6.05 25.65
C VAL A 109 14.94 -7.45 25.32
N VAL A 110 14.70 -7.71 24.04
CA VAL A 110 14.24 -9.02 23.54
C VAL A 110 15.43 -9.66 22.81
N ASP A 111 16.14 -10.53 23.53
CA ASP A 111 17.47 -11.02 23.16
C ASP A 111 17.75 -12.39 23.82
N TRP A 112 18.99 -12.85 23.95
CA TRP A 112 19.38 -14.10 24.59
C TRP A 112 20.56 -13.89 25.54
N ASP A 113 20.65 -14.75 26.56
CA ASP A 113 21.69 -14.73 27.60
C ASP A 113 21.86 -13.42 28.36
N TYR A 114 21.17 -13.36 29.50
CA TYR A 114 21.15 -12.22 30.41
C TYR A 114 21.71 -12.54 31.80
N ALA A 115 22.85 -11.95 32.13
CA ALA A 115 23.50 -12.06 33.42
C ALA A 115 22.84 -11.14 34.47
N PHE A 116 21.64 -11.48 34.94
CA PHE A 116 20.89 -10.61 35.86
C PHE A 116 21.62 -10.29 37.18
N ALA A 117 22.59 -11.13 37.57
CA ALA A 117 23.43 -10.90 38.74
C ALA A 117 24.58 -9.93 38.48
N HIS A 118 24.83 -9.50 37.24
CA HIS A 118 25.91 -8.55 36.93
C HIS A 118 25.69 -7.21 37.66
N PRO A 119 26.72 -6.57 38.24
CA PRO A 119 26.59 -5.29 38.96
C PRO A 119 25.92 -4.17 38.15
N ALA A 120 26.10 -4.16 36.82
CA ALA A 120 25.47 -3.20 35.91
C ALA A 120 23.92 -3.21 35.92
N PHE A 121 23.30 -4.29 36.41
CA PHE A 121 21.84 -4.44 36.44
C PHE A 121 21.25 -4.41 37.85
N ARG A 122 22.07 -4.00 38.82
CA ARG A 122 21.65 -3.82 40.20
C ARG A 122 21.30 -2.36 40.47
N ARG A 123 20.37 -2.14 41.39
CA ARG A 123 20.10 -0.81 41.93
C ARG A 123 21.29 -0.40 42.81
N PRO A 124 21.63 0.90 42.87
CA PRO A 124 22.62 1.38 43.84
C PRO A 124 22.11 1.14 45.26
N GLY A 125 22.97 0.61 46.14
CA GLY A 125 22.62 0.38 47.53
C GLY A 125 23.52 -0.63 48.23
N PRO A 126 23.41 -0.75 49.57
CA PRO A 126 24.20 -1.71 50.34
C PRO A 126 23.73 -3.16 50.15
N GLU A 127 22.46 -3.37 49.80
CA GLU A 127 21.87 -4.69 49.54
C GLU A 127 21.70 -4.93 48.04
N PRO A 128 21.94 -6.15 47.53
CA PRO A 128 21.78 -6.45 46.12
C PRO A 128 20.29 -6.47 45.75
N ALA A 129 19.87 -5.49 44.95
CA ALA A 129 18.53 -5.42 44.39
C ALA A 129 18.59 -5.25 42.86
N THR A 130 17.68 -5.88 42.14
CA THR A 130 17.61 -5.88 40.68
C THR A 130 16.95 -4.61 40.14
N ARG A 131 17.34 -4.22 38.93
CA ARG A 131 16.64 -3.18 38.13
C ARG A 131 15.59 -3.75 37.20
N LEU A 132 15.44 -5.08 37.14
CA LEU A 132 14.43 -5.70 36.29
C LEU A 132 13.07 -5.62 36.95
N LEU A 133 12.07 -5.23 36.18
CA LEU A 133 10.66 -5.46 36.52
C LEU A 133 10.32 -6.94 36.35
N ALA A 134 10.81 -7.55 35.27
CA ALA A 134 10.66 -8.97 35.00
C ALA A 134 11.73 -9.50 34.03
N LEU A 135 12.08 -10.78 34.21
CA LEU A 135 12.82 -11.61 33.27
C LEU A 135 11.88 -12.72 32.79
N TRP A 136 11.63 -12.81 31.48
CA TRP A 136 10.96 -13.96 30.90
C TRP A 136 11.96 -14.87 30.19
N ASP A 137 12.18 -16.05 30.76
CA ASP A 137 12.90 -17.14 30.10
C ASP A 137 11.93 -17.95 29.24
N GLN A 138 12.01 -17.81 27.92
CA GLN A 138 11.12 -18.50 26.99
C GLN A 138 11.43 -20.00 26.84
N ARG A 139 12.50 -20.50 27.47
CA ARG A 139 12.88 -21.92 27.42
C ARG A 139 11.94 -22.76 28.29
N GLY A 140 11.68 -23.97 27.81
CA GLY A 140 10.84 -24.95 28.50
C GLY A 140 9.35 -24.86 28.13
N GLY A 141 8.62 -25.90 28.53
CA GLY A 141 7.18 -26.03 28.28
C GLY A 141 6.32 -25.19 29.23
N ARG A 142 5.02 -25.50 29.25
CA ARG A 142 4.08 -24.90 30.20
C ARG A 142 4.40 -25.32 31.62
N SER A 143 4.43 -24.37 32.54
CA SER A 143 4.64 -24.55 33.97
C SER A 143 3.79 -23.56 34.78
N GLY A 144 3.77 -23.69 36.10
CA GLY A 144 3.12 -22.69 36.98
C GLY A 144 3.77 -21.30 36.93
N LEU A 145 4.99 -21.19 36.38
CA LEU A 145 5.69 -19.92 36.17
C LEU A 145 5.48 -19.35 34.76
N SER A 146 4.80 -20.06 33.88
CA SER A 146 4.57 -19.59 32.52
C SER A 146 3.62 -18.39 32.52
N PRO A 147 4.00 -17.26 31.89
CA PRO A 147 3.11 -16.12 31.78
C PRO A 147 1.93 -16.45 30.86
N GLU A 148 0.71 -16.12 31.30
CA GLU A 148 -0.48 -16.09 30.44
C GLU A 148 -0.50 -14.78 29.63
N PRO A 149 -1.04 -14.78 28.39
CA PRO A 149 -1.71 -15.88 27.68
C PRO A 149 -0.76 -16.81 26.89
N PHE A 150 0.56 -16.59 26.98
CA PHE A 150 1.57 -17.28 26.17
C PHE A 150 1.62 -18.78 26.46
N GLY A 151 1.58 -19.14 27.75
CA GLY A 151 1.42 -20.52 28.20
C GLY A 151 2.68 -21.40 28.03
N TYR A 152 3.87 -20.81 28.01
CA TYR A 152 5.17 -21.51 28.04
C TYR A 152 6.26 -20.65 28.70
N GLY A 153 7.42 -21.26 28.95
CA GLY A 153 8.55 -20.58 29.58
C GLY A 153 8.33 -20.30 31.06
N ARG A 154 9.20 -19.47 31.65
CA ARG A 154 9.19 -19.12 33.08
C ARG A 154 9.41 -17.61 33.25
N ARG A 155 8.51 -16.95 33.97
CA ARG A 155 8.65 -15.55 34.38
C ARG A 155 9.25 -15.47 35.78
N PHE A 156 10.27 -14.63 35.93
CA PHE A 156 10.81 -14.21 37.22
C PHE A 156 10.52 -12.72 37.39
N ASP A 157 9.85 -12.33 38.48
CA ASP A 157 9.63 -10.94 38.83
C ASP A 157 10.77 -10.37 39.68
N ALA A 158 10.75 -9.06 39.92
CA ALA A 158 11.74 -8.38 40.73
C ALA A 158 11.96 -9.03 42.11
N ALA A 159 10.88 -9.42 42.80
CA ALA A 159 10.95 -10.00 44.13
C ALA A 159 11.68 -11.37 44.13
N ARG A 160 11.42 -12.20 43.12
CA ARG A 160 12.10 -13.49 42.96
C ARG A 160 13.56 -13.32 42.57
N LEU A 161 13.86 -12.37 41.69
CA LEU A 161 15.23 -12.04 41.30
C LEU A 161 16.04 -11.50 42.50
N ASP A 162 15.47 -10.59 43.29
CA ASP A 162 16.08 -10.05 44.52
C ASP A 162 16.34 -11.16 45.55
N ALA A 163 15.43 -12.12 45.68
CA ALA A 163 15.64 -13.27 46.55
C ALA A 163 16.81 -14.15 46.07
N ALA A 164 16.92 -14.37 44.76
CA ALA A 164 18.02 -15.13 44.17
C ALA A 164 19.37 -14.41 44.34
N LEU A 165 19.41 -13.08 44.20
CA LEU A 165 20.63 -12.28 44.37
C LEU A 165 21.26 -12.37 45.77
N ARG A 166 20.50 -12.81 46.78
CA ARG A 166 20.97 -13.05 48.15
C ARG A 166 21.50 -14.47 48.37
N ARG A 167 21.43 -15.33 47.34
CA ARG A 167 21.97 -16.70 47.38
C ARG A 167 23.44 -16.72 46.92
N PRO A 168 24.22 -17.72 47.36
CA PRO A 168 25.59 -17.90 46.88
C PRO A 168 25.68 -18.07 45.35
N ASP A 169 24.73 -18.81 44.77
CA ASP A 169 24.55 -18.93 43.31
C ASP A 169 23.13 -18.50 42.92
N PRO A 170 22.94 -17.25 42.45
CA PRO A 170 21.63 -16.77 42.01
C PRO A 170 21.07 -17.51 40.80
N TYR A 171 21.94 -18.02 39.91
CA TYR A 171 21.52 -18.67 38.67
C TYR A 171 21.02 -20.09 38.94
N GLU A 172 21.67 -20.81 39.83
CA GLU A 172 21.24 -22.13 40.29
C GLU A 172 19.90 -22.06 41.04
N ASP A 173 19.68 -21.06 41.92
CA ASP A 173 18.40 -20.90 42.67
C ASP A 173 17.18 -20.75 41.74
N LEU A 174 17.37 -20.17 40.56
CA LEU A 174 16.31 -20.00 39.55
C LEU A 174 16.32 -21.08 38.47
N ALA A 175 17.27 -22.02 38.51
CA ALA A 175 17.56 -22.94 37.42
C ALA A 175 17.63 -22.22 36.06
N TYR A 176 18.31 -21.08 36.03
CA TYR A 176 18.47 -20.24 34.86
C TYR A 176 19.89 -20.40 34.32
N SER A 177 20.03 -21.14 33.24
CA SER A 177 21.33 -21.34 32.58
C SER A 177 21.70 -20.13 31.74
N LEU A 178 22.98 -19.77 31.82
CA LEU A 178 23.60 -18.63 31.13
C LEU A 178 24.85 -19.11 30.41
N LYS A 179 25.11 -18.59 29.20
CA LYS A 179 26.39 -18.83 28.54
C LYS A 179 27.42 -17.74 28.82
N PRO A 180 28.71 -18.12 28.87
CA PRO A 180 29.80 -17.14 28.82
C PRO A 180 29.69 -16.29 27.54
N GLY A 181 29.93 -14.99 27.64
CA GLY A 181 29.91 -14.11 26.46
C GLY A 181 28.53 -13.60 26.02
N GLY A 182 27.49 -13.83 26.83
CA GLY A 182 26.07 -13.56 26.54
C GLY A 182 25.79 -12.22 25.84
N HIS A 183 25.16 -12.30 24.67
CA HIS A 183 24.89 -11.16 23.79
C HIS A 183 23.92 -10.15 24.42
N GLY A 184 22.79 -10.61 24.95
CA GLY A 184 21.77 -9.77 25.55
C GLY A 184 22.23 -9.06 26.83
N THR A 185 23.19 -9.65 27.55
CA THR A 185 23.90 -8.99 28.67
C THR A 185 24.62 -7.73 28.18
N HIS A 186 25.39 -7.85 27.09
CA HIS A 186 26.12 -6.73 26.51
C HIS A 186 25.19 -5.63 25.98
N VAL A 187 24.14 -6.03 25.27
CA VAL A 187 23.09 -5.14 24.72
C VAL A 187 22.37 -4.36 25.83
N ALA A 188 21.92 -5.04 26.89
CA ALA A 188 21.20 -4.40 27.98
C ALA A 188 22.05 -3.40 28.75
N ASP A 189 23.36 -3.67 28.89
CA ASP A 189 24.30 -2.75 29.51
C ASP A 189 24.49 -1.47 28.70
N ILE A 190 24.65 -1.57 27.37
CA ILE A 190 24.72 -0.40 26.49
C ILE A 190 23.48 0.49 26.63
N LEU A 191 22.31 -0.14 26.67
CA LEU A 191 21.03 0.56 26.73
C LEU A 191 20.88 1.26 28.08
N ALA A 192 20.97 0.52 29.18
CA ALA A 192 20.54 0.98 30.49
C ALA A 192 21.43 0.53 31.65
N GLY A 193 22.61 -0.06 31.44
CA GLY A 193 23.51 -0.45 32.53
C GLY A 193 23.84 0.70 33.49
N SER A 194 23.96 0.42 34.79
CA SER A 194 24.42 1.39 35.77
C SER A 194 25.93 1.64 35.63
N ALA A 195 26.39 2.83 36.04
CA ALA A 195 27.81 3.17 36.14
C ALA A 195 28.47 2.44 37.33
N ALA A 196 28.60 1.11 37.24
CA ALA A 196 29.39 0.29 38.16
C ALA A 196 30.90 0.47 37.83
N ASP A 197 31.70 -0.60 37.89
CA ASP A 197 33.13 -0.56 37.54
C ASP A 197 33.42 -0.44 36.02
N GLY A 198 32.41 -0.07 35.22
CA GLY A 198 32.51 0.09 33.77
C GLY A 198 31.61 1.22 33.24
N PRO A 199 31.53 1.41 31.91
CA PRO A 199 30.81 2.53 31.32
C PRO A 199 29.31 2.46 31.62
N SER A 200 28.72 3.61 31.99
CA SER A 200 27.27 3.73 32.10
C SER A 200 26.58 3.43 30.77
N GLY A 201 25.43 2.77 30.82
CA GLY A 201 24.47 2.74 29.73
C GLY A 201 23.92 4.14 29.42
N VAL A 202 23.26 4.27 28.28
CA VAL A 202 22.71 5.57 27.82
C VAL A 202 21.52 6.01 28.66
N ALA A 203 20.66 5.09 29.12
CA ALA A 203 19.47 5.36 29.95
C ALA A 203 19.54 4.64 31.31
N PRO A 204 20.46 5.03 32.21
CA PRO A 204 20.69 4.33 33.48
C PRO A 204 19.56 4.49 34.51
N GLY A 205 18.60 5.39 34.27
CA GLY A 205 17.41 5.59 35.11
C GLY A 205 16.17 4.82 34.65
N ALA A 206 16.24 4.13 33.51
CA ALA A 206 15.11 3.36 32.97
C ALA A 206 14.92 2.02 33.71
N ASP A 207 13.66 1.57 33.77
CA ASP A 207 13.28 0.27 34.31
C ASP A 207 13.41 -0.82 33.24
N LEU A 208 14.01 -1.97 33.60
CA LEU A 208 14.38 -3.00 32.63
C LEU A 208 13.36 -4.15 32.58
N VAL A 209 13.02 -4.59 31.37
CA VAL A 209 12.37 -5.88 31.13
C VAL A 209 13.25 -6.65 30.17
N PHE A 210 13.57 -7.90 30.51
CA PHE A 210 14.35 -8.76 29.62
C PHE A 210 13.53 -9.98 29.21
N VAL A 211 13.55 -10.30 27.92
CA VAL A 211 12.99 -11.55 27.38
C VAL A 211 14.14 -12.35 26.81
N HIS A 212 14.46 -13.50 27.42
CA HIS A 212 15.41 -14.47 26.91
C HIS A 212 14.67 -15.33 25.88
N LEU A 213 14.90 -15.06 24.60
CA LEU A 213 14.34 -15.76 23.46
C LEU A 213 14.83 -17.20 23.38
N ALA A 214 13.92 -18.11 23.01
CA ALA A 214 14.28 -19.49 22.70
C ALA A 214 13.21 -20.15 21.84
N ASP A 215 13.65 -20.91 20.84
CA ASP A 215 12.76 -21.78 20.08
C ASP A 215 12.48 -23.09 20.83
N ARG A 216 11.47 -23.85 20.39
CA ARG A 216 11.10 -25.13 21.01
C ARG A 216 11.99 -26.31 20.58
N ASN A 217 12.81 -26.17 19.54
CA ASN A 217 13.39 -27.29 18.79
C ASN A 217 14.91 -27.43 18.90
N THR A 218 15.63 -26.45 19.46
CA THR A 218 17.12 -26.42 19.46
C THR A 218 17.77 -26.72 20.81
N GLY A 219 17.01 -27.22 21.79
CA GLY A 219 17.58 -27.49 23.11
C GLY A 219 17.99 -26.22 23.88
N GLY A 220 17.52 -25.04 23.45
CA GLY A 220 17.40 -23.85 24.29
C GLY A 220 18.68 -23.10 24.63
N LEU A 221 19.77 -23.28 23.88
CA LEU A 221 21.05 -22.67 24.24
C LEU A 221 21.68 -21.80 23.14
N ASN A 222 21.15 -21.72 21.91
CA ASN A 222 21.80 -21.01 20.79
C ASN A 222 20.83 -20.40 19.76
N THR A 223 19.69 -19.83 20.15
CA THR A 223 18.76 -19.25 19.15
C THR A 223 18.13 -17.94 19.62
N LEU A 224 17.92 -16.98 18.70
CA LEU A 224 17.06 -15.81 18.92
C LEU A 224 15.58 -16.18 18.73
N GLY A 225 15.22 -17.40 19.14
CA GLY A 225 13.88 -17.95 18.97
C GLY A 225 13.42 -17.97 17.52
N ASP A 226 12.19 -17.52 17.31
CA ASP A 226 11.53 -17.50 16.02
C ASP A 226 10.56 -16.31 15.92
N SER A 227 9.92 -16.17 14.76
CA SER A 227 8.97 -15.08 14.50
C SER A 227 7.80 -14.99 15.48
N VAL A 228 7.34 -16.11 16.04
CA VAL A 228 6.31 -16.13 17.08
C VAL A 228 6.89 -15.64 18.41
N ARG A 229 8.08 -16.13 18.78
CA ARG A 229 8.75 -15.79 20.04
C ARG A 229 9.11 -14.33 20.19
N ILE A 230 9.54 -13.68 19.11
CA ILE A 230 9.82 -12.25 19.11
C ILE A 230 8.54 -11.45 19.35
N LEU A 231 7.47 -11.75 18.60
CA LEU A 231 6.20 -11.03 18.74
C LEU A 231 5.57 -11.26 20.12
N GLU A 232 5.62 -12.48 20.65
CA GLU A 232 5.14 -12.77 21.99
C GLU A 232 6.02 -12.11 23.07
N GLY A 233 7.35 -12.04 22.86
CA GLY A 233 8.29 -11.30 23.70
C GLY A 233 7.99 -9.80 23.75
N ILE A 234 7.70 -9.19 22.59
CA ILE A 234 7.27 -7.80 22.49
C ILE A 234 5.96 -7.60 23.24
N ALA A 235 4.96 -8.47 23.05
CA ALA A 235 3.70 -8.40 23.78
C ALA A 235 3.90 -8.49 25.30
N PHE A 236 4.84 -9.32 25.76
CA PHE A 236 5.19 -9.42 27.18
C PHE A 236 5.77 -8.13 27.73
N VAL A 237 6.74 -7.51 27.03
CA VAL A 237 7.32 -6.20 27.41
C VAL A 237 6.22 -5.14 27.51
N LEU A 238 5.34 -5.07 26.51
CA LEU A 238 4.23 -4.12 26.47
C LEU A 238 3.23 -4.31 27.61
N GLY A 239 3.06 -5.54 28.09
CA GLY A 239 2.24 -5.86 29.26
C GLY A 239 2.87 -5.45 30.59
N MET A 240 4.19 -5.30 30.64
CA MET A 240 4.92 -4.79 31.82
C MET A 240 5.04 -3.26 31.84
N ALA A 241 4.96 -2.62 30.68
CA ALA A 241 5.01 -1.17 30.56
C ALA A 241 3.64 -0.51 30.86
N THR A 242 3.55 0.24 31.97
CA THR A 242 2.36 1.02 32.35
C THR A 242 2.27 2.39 31.65
N GLY A 243 3.31 2.79 30.92
CA GLY A 243 3.40 4.07 30.22
C GLY A 243 4.38 4.01 29.05
N ALA A 244 5.35 4.95 29.04
CA ALA A 244 6.35 5.05 27.99
C ALA A 244 7.22 3.79 27.90
N CYS A 245 7.45 3.31 26.67
CA CYS A 245 8.13 2.05 26.42
C CYS A 245 9.12 2.16 25.25
N VAL A 246 10.34 1.66 25.43
CA VAL A 246 11.27 1.42 24.32
C VAL A 246 11.53 -0.07 24.20
N ILE A 247 11.44 -0.60 22.98
CA ILE A 247 11.78 -1.99 22.67
C ILE A 247 13.06 -1.98 21.85
N ASN A 248 14.12 -2.65 22.32
CA ASN A 248 15.32 -2.91 21.53
C ASN A 248 15.30 -4.33 20.98
N LEU A 249 15.54 -4.45 19.67
CA LEU A 249 15.66 -5.70 18.95
C LEU A 249 17.03 -5.74 18.25
N SER A 250 17.92 -6.61 18.73
CA SER A 250 19.25 -6.82 18.16
C SER A 250 19.30 -8.19 17.45
N ALA A 251 18.37 -8.38 16.51
CA ALA A 251 18.07 -9.66 15.85
C ALA A 251 17.67 -9.42 14.39
N GLY A 252 18.02 -10.33 13.47
CA GLY A 252 17.60 -10.19 12.07
C GLY A 252 17.84 -11.43 11.24
N ALA A 253 17.20 -11.45 10.08
CA ALA A 253 17.45 -12.38 8.98
C ALA A 253 17.82 -11.59 7.73
N ILE A 254 18.35 -12.26 6.72
CA ILE A 254 18.61 -11.62 5.43
C ILE A 254 17.59 -12.01 4.36
N SER A 255 16.92 -13.16 4.48
CA SER A 255 15.86 -13.51 3.53
C SER A 255 14.57 -12.78 3.85
N GLY A 256 13.76 -12.58 2.81
CA GLY A 256 12.49 -11.89 2.81
C GLY A 256 12.44 -10.71 1.83
N PRO A 257 11.37 -9.91 1.86
CA PRO A 257 11.05 -8.98 0.78
C PRO A 257 11.77 -7.64 0.83
N HIS A 258 12.47 -7.31 1.94
CA HIS A 258 13.24 -6.07 2.12
C HIS A 258 12.47 -4.77 1.87
N ASN A 259 11.16 -4.77 2.10
CA ASN A 259 10.28 -3.64 1.86
C ASN A 259 9.29 -3.39 3.01
N GLY A 260 9.53 -3.94 4.20
CA GLY A 260 8.61 -3.88 5.34
C GLY A 260 7.43 -4.85 5.27
N GLY A 261 7.40 -5.74 4.29
CA GLY A 261 6.28 -6.66 4.04
C GLY A 261 6.22 -7.90 4.95
N THR A 262 7.25 -8.20 5.75
CA THR A 262 7.18 -9.36 6.65
C THR A 262 6.14 -9.16 7.74
N LEU A 263 5.60 -10.24 8.30
CA LEU A 263 4.57 -10.13 9.34
C LEU A 263 5.10 -9.50 10.64
N ILE A 264 6.38 -9.66 10.96
CA ILE A 264 6.98 -8.99 12.14
C ILE A 264 7.09 -7.48 11.89
N GLU A 265 7.56 -7.06 10.72
CA GLU A 265 7.68 -5.64 10.36
C GLU A 265 6.31 -4.94 10.37
N ARG A 266 5.29 -5.61 9.81
CA ARG A 266 3.91 -5.12 9.86
C ARG A 266 3.36 -5.04 11.28
N ALA A 267 3.65 -6.05 12.12
CA ALA A 267 3.25 -6.02 13.53
C ALA A 267 3.90 -4.85 14.29
N LEU A 268 5.18 -4.57 14.05
CA LEU A 268 5.88 -3.41 14.61
C LEU A 268 5.28 -2.10 14.13
N ASP A 269 4.97 -1.97 12.83
CA ASP A 269 4.34 -0.78 12.27
C ASP A 269 2.91 -0.58 12.82
N ASN A 270 2.13 -1.65 12.99
CA ASN A 270 0.81 -1.58 13.62
C ASN A 270 0.92 -1.14 15.08
N LEU A 271 1.83 -1.76 15.85
CA LEU A 271 2.10 -1.42 17.25
C LEU A 271 2.41 0.07 17.42
N LEU A 272 3.38 0.59 16.67
CA LEU A 272 3.85 1.96 16.82
C LEU A 272 2.84 3.00 16.33
N ARG A 273 1.93 2.60 15.44
CA ARG A 273 0.81 3.44 15.00
C ARG A 273 -0.29 3.53 16.06
N GLU A 274 -0.56 2.42 16.75
CA GLU A 274 -1.67 2.30 17.71
C GLU A 274 -1.28 2.74 19.12
N ARG A 275 0.01 2.73 19.47
CA ARG A 275 0.49 3.02 20.84
C ARG A 275 1.50 4.18 20.88
N PRO A 276 1.04 5.44 20.95
CA PRO A 276 1.90 6.59 21.29
C PRO A 276 2.64 6.37 22.61
N GLY A 277 3.81 7.01 22.75
CA GLY A 277 4.69 6.75 23.89
C GLY A 277 5.48 5.43 23.80
N THR A 278 5.37 4.72 22.68
CA THR A 278 6.17 3.51 22.40
C THR A 278 7.12 3.76 21.23
N CYS A 279 8.35 3.30 21.36
CA CYS A 279 9.35 3.32 20.29
C CYS A 279 10.00 1.93 20.15
N ALA A 280 10.20 1.45 18.93
CA ALA A 280 11.01 0.27 18.66
C ALA A 280 12.29 0.69 17.95
N VAL A 281 13.42 0.14 18.40
CA VAL A 281 14.75 0.38 17.83
C VAL A 281 15.34 -0.97 17.44
N GLN A 282 15.84 -1.05 16.22
CA GLN A 282 16.20 -2.29 15.55
C GLN A 282 17.58 -2.16 14.90
N SER A 283 18.43 -3.16 15.11
CA SER A 283 19.74 -3.28 14.45
C SER A 283 19.56 -3.50 12.93
N GLY A 284 20.42 -2.86 12.12
CA GLY A 284 20.31 -2.85 10.66
C GLY A 284 20.85 -4.08 9.93
N GLY A 285 21.64 -4.92 10.61
CA GLY A 285 22.31 -6.09 10.04
C GLY A 285 23.81 -5.90 9.82
N ASN A 286 24.54 -7.02 9.79
CA ASN A 286 26.00 -7.09 9.62
C ASN A 286 26.40 -7.75 8.28
N TYR A 287 25.71 -7.37 7.19
CA TYR A 287 25.87 -7.98 5.86
C TYR A 287 26.53 -7.06 4.82
N GLY A 288 26.95 -5.85 5.21
CA GLY A 288 27.40 -4.80 4.28
C GLY A 288 28.63 -5.15 3.45
N ASP A 289 29.48 -6.04 3.94
CA ASP A 289 30.69 -6.53 3.29
C ASP A 289 30.60 -8.00 2.83
N ARG A 290 29.41 -8.61 2.91
CA ARG A 290 29.19 -10.01 2.54
C ARG A 290 28.55 -10.12 1.16
N PRO A 291 29.01 -11.03 0.28
CA PRO A 291 28.42 -11.27 -1.04
C PRO A 291 27.17 -12.15 -0.95
N VAL A 292 26.15 -11.66 -0.22
CA VAL A 292 24.92 -12.39 0.10
C VAL A 292 23.68 -11.77 -0.54
N HIS A 293 23.86 -10.73 -1.35
CA HIS A 293 22.82 -10.06 -2.12
C HIS A 293 23.21 -9.91 -3.59
N VAL A 294 22.26 -10.15 -4.48
CA VAL A 294 22.35 -9.83 -5.90
C VAL A 294 21.21 -8.93 -6.34
N GLN A 295 21.49 -8.06 -7.31
CA GLN A 295 20.49 -7.25 -7.99
C GLN A 295 20.72 -7.33 -9.50
N GLY A 296 19.65 -7.54 -10.26
CA GLY A 296 19.73 -7.62 -11.71
C GLY A 296 18.45 -7.19 -12.40
N ARG A 297 18.50 -7.17 -13.72
CA ARG A 297 17.35 -6.84 -14.57
C ARG A 297 17.21 -7.85 -15.69
N VAL A 298 16.06 -8.52 -15.77
CA VAL A 298 15.71 -9.46 -16.84
C VAL A 298 14.93 -8.72 -17.92
N GLY A 299 15.36 -8.81 -19.18
CA GLY A 299 14.61 -8.29 -20.33
C GLY A 299 13.61 -9.30 -20.89
N ALA A 300 12.57 -8.83 -21.59
CA ALA A 300 11.63 -9.70 -22.29
C ALA A 300 12.36 -10.57 -23.33
N GLY A 301 12.10 -11.89 -23.30
CA GLY A 301 12.78 -12.87 -24.15
C GLY A 301 14.27 -13.08 -23.84
N ARG A 302 14.79 -12.53 -22.74
CA ARG A 302 16.19 -12.67 -22.33
C ARG A 302 16.31 -13.52 -21.08
N THR A 303 17.45 -14.19 -20.94
CA THR A 303 17.83 -14.93 -19.74
C THR A 303 18.94 -14.20 -19.01
N VAL A 304 18.80 -14.08 -17.69
CA VAL A 304 19.87 -13.65 -16.78
C VAL A 304 20.20 -14.81 -15.86
N ALA A 305 21.48 -15.01 -15.57
CA ALA A 305 21.97 -16.04 -14.67
C ALA A 305 22.50 -15.42 -13.38
N VAL A 306 22.09 -15.97 -12.24
CA VAL A 306 22.61 -15.68 -10.92
C VAL A 306 23.44 -16.88 -10.49
N THR A 307 24.68 -16.64 -10.05
CA THR A 307 25.59 -17.71 -9.64
C THR A 307 25.73 -17.75 -8.13
N LEU A 308 25.56 -18.93 -7.54
CA LEU A 308 25.66 -19.21 -6.10
C LEU A 308 26.75 -20.26 -5.87
N HIS A 309 27.73 -19.93 -5.05
CA HIS A 309 28.76 -20.84 -4.60
C HIS A 309 28.38 -21.46 -3.24
N THR A 310 28.44 -22.78 -3.15
CA THR A 310 28.23 -23.57 -1.92
C THR A 310 29.52 -24.29 -1.52
N HIS A 311 29.85 -24.30 -0.22
CA HIS A 311 31.12 -24.81 0.28
C HIS A 311 31.06 -26.33 0.55
N PRO A 312 32.13 -27.12 0.31
CA PRO A 312 32.14 -28.58 0.52
C PRO A 312 31.96 -29.03 1.97
N ASP A 313 32.38 -28.21 2.93
CA ASP A 313 32.21 -28.49 4.37
C ASP A 313 30.80 -28.11 4.88
N ASP A 314 29.97 -27.49 4.02
CA ASP A 314 28.61 -27.11 4.39
C ASP A 314 27.69 -28.33 4.39
N ALA A 315 27.36 -28.79 5.60
CA ALA A 315 26.41 -29.87 5.84
C ALA A 315 25.04 -29.33 6.30
N THR A 316 24.70 -28.10 5.95
CA THR A 316 23.47 -27.43 6.34
C THR A 316 22.57 -27.19 5.12
N MET A 317 21.31 -26.81 5.38
CA MET A 317 20.37 -26.48 4.31
C MET A 317 20.54 -25.01 3.93
N ASN A 318 20.77 -24.73 2.65
CA ASN A 318 20.86 -23.36 2.15
C ASN A 318 19.51 -22.90 1.62
N GLU A 319 19.11 -21.66 1.95
CA GLU A 319 17.91 -21.01 1.45
C GLU A 319 18.29 -19.80 0.61
N VAL A 320 17.75 -19.72 -0.60
CA VAL A 320 17.96 -18.60 -1.52
C VAL A 320 16.61 -18.08 -2.00
N GLU A 321 16.35 -16.80 -1.76
CA GLU A 321 15.12 -16.15 -2.21
C GLU A 321 15.40 -15.17 -3.35
N LEU A 322 14.51 -15.10 -4.36
CA LEU A 322 14.48 -14.02 -5.34
C LEU A 322 13.11 -13.33 -5.33
N TRP A 323 13.12 -11.99 -5.39
CA TRP A 323 11.94 -11.13 -5.34
C TRP A 323 11.89 -10.21 -6.55
N TYR A 324 10.72 -10.14 -7.19
CA TYR A 324 10.50 -9.29 -8.36
C TYR A 324 9.02 -8.89 -8.49
N ALA A 325 8.74 -7.83 -9.25
CA ALA A 325 7.42 -7.23 -9.32
C ALA A 325 6.34 -8.24 -9.78
N GLY A 326 5.17 -8.21 -9.11
CA GLY A 326 4.04 -9.08 -9.46
C GLY A 326 3.43 -8.85 -10.85
N ALA A 327 3.78 -7.73 -11.50
CA ALA A 327 3.41 -7.43 -12.88
C ALA A 327 4.29 -8.16 -13.92
N ASP A 328 5.52 -8.49 -13.54
CA ASP A 328 6.46 -9.25 -14.36
C ASP A 328 6.18 -10.75 -14.23
N THR A 329 6.73 -11.54 -15.14
CA THR A 329 6.65 -12.99 -15.14
C THR A 329 7.96 -13.53 -15.63
N PHE A 330 8.71 -14.16 -14.71
CA PHE A 330 9.92 -14.88 -15.05
C PHE A 330 9.63 -16.39 -15.08
N ALA A 331 10.31 -17.13 -15.94
CA ALA A 331 10.47 -18.56 -15.77
C ALA A 331 11.81 -18.79 -15.08
N ILE A 332 11.84 -19.64 -14.05
CA ILE A 332 13.06 -19.93 -13.28
C ILE A 332 13.54 -21.35 -13.54
N ARG A 333 14.85 -21.51 -13.71
CA ARG A 333 15.51 -22.81 -13.80
C ARG A 333 16.73 -22.83 -12.91
N VAL A 334 17.03 -23.98 -12.33
CA VAL A 334 18.26 -24.21 -11.56
C VAL A 334 19.17 -25.16 -12.33
N VAL A 335 20.46 -24.83 -12.37
CA VAL A 335 21.54 -25.65 -12.91
C VAL A 335 22.44 -26.08 -11.75
N SER A 336 22.64 -27.39 -11.61
CA SER A 336 23.52 -27.96 -10.58
C SER A 336 25.01 -27.84 -10.94
N PRO A 337 25.94 -28.00 -9.98
CA PRO A 337 27.38 -28.02 -10.24
C PRO A 337 27.81 -29.08 -11.27
N ALA A 338 27.06 -30.18 -11.37
CA ALA A 338 27.29 -31.23 -12.37
C ALA A 338 26.73 -30.89 -13.77
N GLY A 339 26.15 -29.69 -13.97
CA GLY A 339 25.55 -29.24 -15.22
C GLY A 339 24.10 -29.70 -15.45
N GLY A 340 23.49 -30.40 -14.48
CA GLY A 340 22.10 -30.86 -14.56
C GLY A 340 21.13 -29.69 -14.51
N ARG A 341 20.17 -29.63 -15.44
CA ARG A 341 19.23 -28.52 -15.59
C ARG A 341 17.82 -28.94 -15.19
N SER A 342 17.18 -28.18 -14.31
CA SER A 342 15.75 -28.36 -14.04
C SER A 342 14.89 -27.88 -15.22
N PRO A 343 13.62 -28.30 -15.32
CA PRO A 343 12.64 -27.63 -16.15
C PRO A 343 12.48 -26.15 -15.74
N TRP A 344 11.97 -25.35 -16.69
CA TRP A 344 11.52 -23.99 -16.42
C TRP A 344 10.28 -23.99 -15.52
N THR A 345 10.31 -23.20 -14.47
CA THR A 345 9.27 -23.12 -13.44
C THR A 345 8.63 -21.74 -13.47
N LEU A 346 7.36 -21.69 -13.85
CA LEU A 346 6.56 -20.46 -13.87
C LEU A 346 5.98 -20.11 -12.48
N PRO A 347 5.53 -18.85 -12.26
CA PRO A 347 4.86 -18.48 -11.02
C PRO A 347 3.63 -19.37 -10.75
N GLY A 348 3.43 -19.72 -9.49
CA GLY A 348 2.42 -20.67 -9.02
C GLY A 348 2.86 -22.14 -9.06
N ARG A 349 4.06 -22.45 -9.56
CA ARG A 349 4.59 -23.82 -9.68
C ARG A 349 5.68 -24.11 -8.66
N ARG A 350 6.03 -25.39 -8.55
CA ARG A 350 7.17 -25.89 -7.76
C ARG A 350 7.95 -26.89 -8.59
N GLN A 351 9.22 -27.07 -8.26
CA GLN A 351 10.10 -27.99 -8.96
C GLN A 351 11.04 -28.69 -7.96
N VAL A 352 11.19 -30.00 -8.12
CA VAL A 352 12.23 -30.78 -7.44
C VAL A 352 13.52 -30.69 -8.25
N ILE A 353 14.64 -30.45 -7.57
CA ILE A 353 15.97 -30.31 -8.17
C ILE A 353 16.76 -31.59 -7.91
N GLY A 354 17.28 -32.20 -8.97
CA GLY A 354 17.98 -33.49 -8.91
C GLY A 354 17.02 -34.68 -8.89
N ASP A 355 17.42 -35.75 -8.21
CA ASP A 355 16.67 -37.00 -8.11
C ASP A 355 15.36 -36.80 -7.28
N PRO A 356 14.18 -37.15 -7.80
CA PRO A 356 12.92 -37.07 -7.05
C PRO A 356 12.89 -37.89 -5.75
N ASP A 357 13.58 -39.03 -5.70
CA ASP A 357 13.61 -39.92 -4.53
C ASP A 357 14.64 -39.42 -3.49
N HIS A 358 15.65 -38.68 -3.94
CA HIS A 358 16.65 -38.05 -3.08
C HIS A 358 16.99 -36.62 -3.55
N PRO A 359 16.07 -35.66 -3.34
CA PRO A 359 16.16 -34.35 -3.95
C PRO A 359 17.35 -33.56 -3.42
N ALA A 360 18.16 -33.00 -4.32
CA ALA A 360 19.22 -32.08 -3.97
C ALA A 360 18.66 -30.70 -3.58
N GLY A 361 17.48 -30.33 -4.10
CA GLY A 361 16.81 -29.11 -3.70
C GLY A 361 15.34 -29.02 -4.08
N LEU A 362 14.67 -28.01 -3.54
CA LEU A 362 13.25 -27.72 -3.77
C LEU A 362 13.08 -26.25 -4.14
N LEU A 363 12.55 -26.01 -5.34
CA LEU A 363 12.23 -24.69 -5.86
C LEU A 363 10.73 -24.41 -5.73
N TYR A 364 10.38 -23.31 -5.09
CA TYR A 364 9.03 -22.79 -5.00
C TYR A 364 8.95 -21.45 -5.72
N HIS A 365 8.14 -21.37 -6.78
CA HIS A 365 7.91 -20.11 -7.49
C HIS A 365 6.51 -19.61 -7.20
N ARG A 366 6.36 -18.75 -6.19
CA ARG A 366 5.09 -18.23 -5.73
C ARG A 366 4.69 -16.96 -6.51
N ALA A 367 3.49 -16.98 -7.08
CA ALA A 367 2.88 -15.78 -7.66
C ALA A 367 2.24 -14.93 -6.56
N ARG A 368 2.40 -13.60 -6.65
CA ARG A 368 1.70 -12.59 -5.83
C ARG A 368 1.61 -12.94 -4.34
N GLU A 369 2.74 -12.86 -3.66
CA GLU A 369 2.81 -12.99 -2.20
C GLU A 369 1.81 -12.01 -1.55
N PRO A 370 0.92 -12.46 -0.65
CA PRO A 370 -0.26 -11.69 -0.22
C PRO A 370 0.05 -10.44 0.62
N ASN A 371 1.26 -10.28 1.12
CA ASN A 371 1.68 -9.13 1.92
C ASN A 371 2.36 -8.06 1.07
N THR A 372 3.00 -8.42 -0.04
CA THR A 372 3.72 -7.49 -0.92
C THR A 372 3.10 -7.32 -2.31
N GLY A 373 2.35 -8.31 -2.80
CA GLY A 373 1.87 -8.39 -4.18
C GLY A 373 2.92 -8.87 -5.18
N ASP A 374 4.15 -9.09 -4.74
CA ASP A 374 5.29 -9.46 -5.58
C ASP A 374 5.38 -10.96 -5.83
N ASN A 375 6.11 -11.33 -6.88
CA ASN A 375 6.48 -12.72 -7.09
C ASN A 375 7.71 -13.07 -6.25
N HIS A 376 7.71 -14.30 -5.73
CA HIS A 376 8.71 -14.79 -4.80
C HIS A 376 9.19 -16.17 -5.25
N VAL A 377 10.49 -16.31 -5.46
CA VAL A 377 11.18 -17.57 -5.73
C VAL A 377 11.91 -17.96 -4.46
N ASP A 378 11.77 -19.21 -4.02
CA ASP A 378 12.40 -19.73 -2.82
C ASP A 378 13.03 -21.09 -3.15
N LEU A 379 14.35 -21.19 -3.02
CA LEU A 379 15.14 -22.37 -3.33
C LEU A 379 15.79 -22.90 -2.05
N PHE A 380 15.40 -24.10 -1.64
CA PHE A 380 16.04 -24.84 -0.55
C PHE A 380 16.99 -25.90 -1.12
N LEU A 381 18.29 -25.74 -0.91
CA LEU A 381 19.29 -26.78 -1.19
C LEU A 381 19.50 -27.63 0.07
N GLN A 382 19.43 -28.95 -0.08
CA GLN A 382 19.54 -29.87 1.06
C GLN A 382 20.99 -30.01 1.55
N PRO A 383 21.21 -30.45 2.80
CA PRO A 383 22.56 -30.73 3.34
C PRO A 383 23.45 -31.67 2.52
N TRP A 384 22.85 -32.52 1.70
CA TRP A 384 23.55 -33.47 0.83
C TRP A 384 23.63 -32.99 -0.63
N ALA A 385 23.18 -31.76 -0.91
CA ALA A 385 23.32 -31.18 -2.24
C ALA A 385 24.80 -31.09 -2.61
N PRO A 386 25.19 -31.34 -3.87
CA PRO A 386 26.58 -31.23 -4.27
C PRO A 386 27.09 -29.80 -4.08
N ALA A 387 28.25 -29.67 -3.44
CA ALA A 387 28.93 -28.40 -3.29
C ALA A 387 29.48 -27.87 -4.63
N GLY A 388 29.72 -26.57 -4.69
CA GLY A 388 30.24 -25.86 -5.87
C GLY A 388 29.26 -24.83 -6.42
N GLU A 389 29.39 -24.55 -7.71
CA GLU A 389 28.66 -23.49 -8.41
C GLU A 389 27.27 -23.95 -8.87
N TRP A 390 26.23 -23.32 -8.32
CA TRP A 390 24.85 -23.44 -8.75
C TRP A 390 24.48 -22.21 -9.59
N THR A 391 23.69 -22.40 -10.65
CA THR A 391 23.17 -21.27 -11.44
C THR A 391 21.65 -21.22 -11.36
N ILE A 392 21.11 -20.07 -10.95
CA ILE A 392 19.69 -19.76 -11.00
C ILE A 392 19.46 -18.88 -12.22
N GLU A 393 18.81 -19.42 -13.24
CA GLU A 393 18.50 -18.70 -14.47
C GLU A 393 17.07 -18.17 -14.42
N ALA A 394 16.91 -16.88 -14.75
CA ALA A 394 15.63 -16.20 -14.87
C ALA A 394 15.41 -15.77 -16.32
N TYR A 395 14.38 -16.32 -16.97
CA TYR A 395 13.95 -15.98 -18.31
C TYR A 395 12.74 -15.05 -18.29
N GLY A 396 12.83 -13.90 -18.96
CA GLY A 396 11.76 -12.88 -18.99
C GLY A 396 10.62 -13.26 -19.93
N VAL A 397 9.55 -13.87 -19.41
CA VAL A 397 8.35 -14.23 -20.19
C VAL A 397 7.52 -12.98 -20.49
N ARG A 398 7.17 -12.22 -19.44
CA ARG A 398 6.52 -10.91 -19.55
C ARG A 398 7.24 -9.94 -18.64
N VAL A 399 7.76 -8.87 -19.20
CA VAL A 399 8.60 -7.92 -18.47
C VAL A 399 8.11 -6.51 -18.71
N ARG A 400 7.71 -5.83 -17.62
CA ARG A 400 7.43 -4.40 -17.54
C ARG A 400 8.62 -3.66 -16.95
N ASP A 401 9.08 -4.08 -15.76
CA ASP A 401 10.24 -3.47 -15.10
C ASP A 401 11.48 -4.35 -15.28
N GLY A 402 11.37 -5.61 -14.88
CA GLY A 402 12.44 -6.62 -15.02
C GLY A 402 13.41 -6.66 -13.86
N THR A 403 13.33 -5.72 -12.90
CA THR A 403 14.23 -5.70 -11.74
C THR A 403 13.94 -6.87 -10.81
N PHE A 404 14.98 -7.53 -10.34
CA PHE A 404 14.91 -8.52 -9.28
C PHE A 404 16.02 -8.33 -8.26
N HIS A 405 15.77 -8.82 -7.06
CA HIS A 405 16.75 -8.92 -5.99
C HIS A 405 16.79 -10.37 -5.52
N GLY A 406 17.98 -10.85 -5.13
CA GLY A 406 18.14 -12.17 -4.54
C GLY A 406 19.00 -12.13 -3.28
N TRP A 407 18.63 -12.92 -2.28
CA TRP A 407 19.37 -13.05 -1.02
C TRP A 407 19.59 -14.52 -0.70
N VAL A 408 20.73 -14.82 -0.07
CA VAL A 408 21.01 -16.13 0.52
C VAL A 408 20.93 -16.00 2.04
N GLU A 409 20.14 -16.86 2.67
CA GLU A 409 19.97 -16.85 4.13
C GLU A 409 21.30 -17.12 4.84
N ARG A 410 21.42 -16.62 6.06
CA ARG A 410 22.57 -16.88 6.93
C ARG A 410 22.63 -18.35 7.32
N ASP A 411 23.83 -18.92 7.25
CA ASP A 411 24.18 -20.18 7.88
C ASP A 411 24.89 -19.94 9.22
N GLU A 412 24.15 -20.12 10.31
CA GLU A 412 24.68 -20.00 11.68
C GLU A 412 25.40 -21.24 12.16
N ALA A 413 25.03 -22.41 11.64
CA ALA A 413 25.64 -23.66 12.05
C ALA A 413 27.05 -23.79 11.45
N CYS A 414 27.30 -23.15 10.32
CA CYS A 414 28.61 -23.12 9.69
C CYS A 414 28.96 -21.74 9.08
N PRO A 415 29.26 -20.73 9.92
CA PRO A 415 29.51 -19.37 9.44
C PRO A 415 30.72 -19.22 8.50
N HIS A 416 31.68 -20.13 8.57
CA HIS A 416 32.87 -20.16 7.71
C HIS A 416 32.60 -20.78 6.34
N CYS A 417 31.46 -21.48 6.17
CA CYS A 417 31.09 -22.16 4.93
C CYS A 417 29.82 -21.59 4.28
N GLN A 418 29.30 -20.46 4.80
CA GLN A 418 28.20 -19.66 4.25
C GLN A 418 28.21 -19.63 2.71
N ALA A 419 27.09 -20.02 2.10
CA ALA A 419 26.91 -19.87 0.66
C ALA A 419 26.88 -18.39 0.25
N THR A 420 27.46 -18.09 -0.90
CA THR A 420 27.67 -16.72 -1.38
C THR A 420 27.34 -16.60 -2.86
N PHE A 421 26.88 -15.43 -3.27
CA PHE A 421 26.75 -15.12 -4.69
C PHE A 421 28.09 -14.73 -5.30
N THR A 422 28.27 -15.03 -6.58
CA THR A 422 29.46 -14.69 -7.35
C THR A 422 29.07 -13.98 -8.65
N GLY A 423 30.00 -13.20 -9.22
CA GLY A 423 29.82 -12.50 -10.48
C GLY A 423 29.26 -11.07 -10.38
N ASP A 424 28.93 -10.50 -11.54
CA ASP A 424 28.69 -9.05 -11.70
C ASP A 424 27.38 -8.53 -11.10
N LEU A 425 26.47 -9.43 -10.70
CA LEU A 425 25.19 -9.06 -10.10
C LEU A 425 25.26 -8.86 -8.59
N VAL A 426 26.39 -9.22 -7.95
CA VAL A 426 26.58 -9.06 -6.50
C VAL A 426 26.57 -7.58 -6.13
N SER A 427 25.78 -7.23 -5.12
CA SER A 427 25.61 -5.85 -4.65
C SER A 427 25.88 -5.75 -3.15
N SER A 428 26.57 -4.70 -2.75
CA SER A 428 26.77 -4.32 -1.33
C SER A 428 25.71 -3.35 -0.80
N ARG A 429 24.72 -3.00 -1.65
CA ARG A 429 23.55 -2.17 -1.30
C ARG A 429 22.31 -3.05 -1.23
N VAL A 430 21.28 -2.61 -0.48
CA VAL A 430 20.08 -3.40 -0.19
C VAL A 430 20.40 -4.66 0.63
N THR A 431 21.28 -4.46 1.62
CA THR A 431 21.75 -5.49 2.55
C THR A 431 21.20 -5.30 3.96
N ILE A 432 20.34 -4.29 4.19
CA ILE A 432 19.60 -4.12 5.46
C ILE A 432 18.80 -5.39 5.72
N GLY A 433 18.99 -6.00 6.89
CA GLY A 433 18.30 -7.23 7.24
C GLY A 433 16.78 -7.06 7.26
N THR A 434 16.05 -8.15 7.01
CA THR A 434 14.61 -8.19 7.30
C THR A 434 14.40 -8.07 8.81
N LEU A 435 13.21 -7.59 9.20
CA LEU A 435 12.89 -6.94 10.50
C LEU A 435 13.31 -5.46 10.54
N ALA A 436 14.42 -5.12 9.89
CA ALA A 436 14.98 -3.78 9.84
C ALA A 436 14.54 -2.95 8.62
N THR A 437 13.55 -3.41 7.85
CA THR A 437 12.96 -2.66 6.72
C THR A 437 11.54 -2.15 7.00
N SER A 438 11.07 -2.20 8.25
CA SER A 438 9.80 -1.60 8.69
C SER A 438 9.74 -0.06 8.52
N HIS A 439 8.53 0.51 8.50
CA HIS A 439 8.33 1.94 8.17
C HIS A 439 8.42 2.88 9.37
N LEU A 440 8.11 2.44 10.58
CA LEU A 440 8.03 3.27 11.78
C LEU A 440 9.18 3.09 12.78
N PRO A 441 9.70 1.87 13.04
CA PRO A 441 10.86 1.68 13.91
C PRO A 441 12.07 2.52 13.49
N VAL A 442 12.97 2.75 14.46
CA VAL A 442 14.27 3.38 14.23
C VAL A 442 15.27 2.29 13.89
N ILE A 443 15.83 2.36 12.69
CA ILE A 443 16.79 1.39 12.17
C ILE A 443 18.20 1.95 12.31
N VAL A 444 19.11 1.15 12.88
CA VAL A 444 20.41 1.64 13.34
C VAL A 444 21.56 0.91 12.64
N GLY A 445 22.45 1.66 11.99
CA GLY A 445 23.73 1.15 11.51
C GLY A 445 24.86 1.33 12.53
N ALA A 446 26.02 0.75 12.24
CA ALA A 446 27.18 0.79 13.14
C ALA A 446 28.30 1.68 12.59
N CYS A 447 28.99 2.38 13.49
CA CYS A 447 30.21 3.11 13.20
C CYS A 447 31.30 2.83 14.25
N ASN A 448 32.52 3.25 13.95
CA ASN A 448 33.61 3.24 14.92
C ASN A 448 33.51 4.45 15.86
N GLY A 449 33.04 4.22 17.08
CA GLY A 449 32.91 5.26 18.11
C GLY A 449 34.24 5.77 18.68
N HIS A 450 35.34 5.04 18.48
CA HIS A 450 36.67 5.41 18.97
C HIS A 450 37.40 6.42 18.09
N ARG A 451 36.84 6.73 16.92
CA ARG A 451 37.40 7.68 15.94
C ARG A 451 36.54 8.94 15.91
N PRO A 452 37.12 10.15 15.97
CA PRO A 452 36.36 11.41 15.88
C PRO A 452 35.54 11.55 14.60
N GLU A 453 35.97 10.90 13.52
CA GLU A 453 35.29 10.93 12.22
C GLU A 453 34.11 9.97 12.12
N HIS A 454 33.94 9.09 13.13
CA HIS A 454 32.89 8.07 13.22
C HIS A 454 32.67 7.24 11.94
N PRO A 455 33.72 6.69 11.29
CA PRO A 455 33.57 5.96 10.04
C PRO A 455 32.56 4.82 10.19
N VAL A 456 31.67 4.69 9.22
CA VAL A 456 30.69 3.58 9.16
C VAL A 456 31.46 2.26 9.13
N ALA A 457 31.03 1.31 9.96
CA ALA A 457 31.69 0.02 10.05
C ALA A 457 31.50 -0.77 8.74
N PRO A 458 32.53 -1.44 8.19
CA PRO A 458 32.42 -2.13 6.90
C PRO A 458 31.28 -3.15 6.85
N PHE A 459 31.10 -3.89 7.93
CA PHE A 459 30.05 -4.90 8.10
C PHE A 459 28.64 -4.31 8.18
N SER A 460 28.48 -3.02 8.53
CA SER A 460 27.16 -2.40 8.70
C SER A 460 26.39 -2.49 7.39
N SER A 461 25.24 -3.15 7.43
CA SER A 461 24.33 -3.27 6.29
C SER A 461 23.90 -1.90 5.77
N ARG A 462 23.63 -1.85 4.46
CA ARG A 462 23.41 -0.61 3.72
C ARG A 462 22.13 -0.68 2.93
N GLY A 463 21.39 0.41 2.95
CA GLY A 463 20.22 0.59 2.11
C GLY A 463 20.57 0.84 0.63
N PRO A 464 19.60 1.35 -0.14
CA PRO A 464 18.21 1.57 0.29
C PRO A 464 17.51 0.24 0.59
N THR A 465 16.31 0.28 1.15
CA THR A 465 15.42 -0.89 1.12
C THR A 465 15.03 -1.22 -0.34
N ARG A 466 14.45 -2.39 -0.61
CA ARG A 466 14.06 -2.75 -1.99
C ARG A 466 13.07 -1.74 -2.59
N ASP A 467 12.19 -1.19 -1.76
CA ASP A 467 11.25 -0.12 -2.10
C ASP A 467 11.86 1.30 -2.02
N GLN A 468 13.19 1.42 -2.10
CA GLN A 468 13.96 2.66 -2.25
C GLN A 468 13.93 3.62 -1.04
N ARG A 469 13.53 3.16 0.15
CA ARG A 469 13.64 3.99 1.36
C ARG A 469 15.08 4.05 1.85
N VAL A 470 15.50 5.23 2.25
CA VAL A 470 16.82 5.44 2.88
C VAL A 470 16.80 4.79 4.26
N LYS A 471 17.67 3.79 4.43
CA LYS A 471 17.99 3.12 5.70
C LYS A 471 19.51 2.90 5.75
N PRO A 472 20.15 2.89 6.93
CA PRO A 472 19.57 3.07 8.27
C PRO A 472 19.06 4.51 8.52
N ASP A 473 18.35 4.75 9.62
CA ASP A 473 17.89 6.10 9.99
C ASP A 473 19.02 6.95 10.59
N VAL A 474 19.86 6.33 11.42
CA VAL A 474 21.04 6.89 12.10
C VAL A 474 22.10 5.80 12.28
N VAL A 475 23.32 6.19 12.62
CA VAL A 475 24.36 5.26 13.09
C VAL A 475 24.74 5.53 14.54
N GLY A 476 25.13 4.48 15.25
CA GLY A 476 25.64 4.53 16.62
C GLY A 476 26.97 3.79 16.76
N PRO A 477 27.64 3.90 17.91
CA PRO A 477 28.88 3.18 18.16
C PRO A 477 28.63 1.68 18.16
N GLY A 478 29.26 0.95 17.24
CA GLY A 478 29.04 -0.49 17.06
C GLY A 478 30.30 -1.30 16.79
N GLN A 479 31.49 -0.69 16.85
CA GLN A 479 32.76 -1.40 16.71
C GLN A 479 33.55 -1.32 18.02
N GLU A 480 34.02 -2.47 18.52
CA GLU A 480 34.83 -2.63 19.74
C GLU A 480 34.18 -2.06 21.02
N VAL A 481 32.85 -2.11 21.11
CA VAL A 481 32.08 -1.49 22.20
C VAL A 481 32.27 -2.27 23.50
N LEU A 482 32.83 -1.63 24.54
CA LEU A 482 33.10 -2.24 25.85
C LEU A 482 31.86 -2.27 26.75
N ALA A 483 31.21 -3.41 26.96
CA ALA A 483 30.00 -3.56 27.81
C ALA A 483 30.08 -4.79 28.73
N ALA A 484 29.09 -4.95 29.60
CA ALA A 484 29.00 -6.08 30.53
C ALA A 484 29.11 -7.43 29.80
N ASN A 485 29.84 -8.35 30.42
CA ASN A 485 30.02 -9.72 29.96
C ASN A 485 29.25 -10.68 30.88
N ALA A 486 28.81 -11.81 30.32
CA ALA A 486 28.23 -12.90 31.10
C ALA A 486 29.30 -13.95 31.47
N PRO A 487 29.28 -14.52 32.69
CA PRO A 487 28.41 -14.15 33.82
C PRO A 487 28.83 -12.86 34.54
N GLU A 488 30.09 -12.45 34.37
CA GLU A 488 30.70 -11.31 35.06
C GLU A 488 31.76 -10.60 34.19
N GLY A 489 32.15 -9.40 34.61
CA GLY A 489 33.21 -8.62 33.98
C GLY A 489 32.75 -7.85 32.74
N TRP A 490 33.71 -7.46 31.91
CA TRP A 490 33.47 -6.59 30.74
C TRP A 490 34.11 -7.20 29.50
N THR A 491 33.52 -6.97 28.32
CA THR A 491 34.04 -7.47 27.04
C THR A 491 33.76 -6.49 25.89
N ARG A 492 34.53 -6.60 24.80
CA ARG A 492 34.32 -5.82 23.57
C ARG A 492 33.62 -6.67 22.53
N LYS A 493 32.59 -6.09 21.92
CA LYS A 493 31.85 -6.70 20.81
C LYS A 493 31.64 -5.70 19.67
N SER A 494 31.55 -6.23 18.46
CA SER A 494 31.32 -5.47 17.23
C SER A 494 30.08 -5.98 16.50
N GLY A 495 29.19 -5.06 16.09
CA GLY A 495 27.96 -5.34 15.35
C GLY A 495 26.94 -4.20 15.43
N THR A 496 25.97 -4.17 14.52
CA THR A 496 24.82 -3.24 14.65
C THR A 496 23.97 -3.54 15.87
N SER A 497 24.01 -4.79 16.38
CA SER A 497 23.52 -5.17 17.71
C SER A 497 24.04 -4.33 18.88
N MET A 498 25.24 -3.73 18.79
CA MET A 498 25.79 -2.85 19.83
C MET A 498 25.41 -1.38 19.60
N ALA A 499 25.18 -0.98 18.34
CA ALA A 499 24.75 0.37 18.00
C ALA A 499 23.25 0.61 18.31
N SER A 500 22.40 -0.39 18.07
CA SER A 500 20.96 -0.33 18.36
C SER A 500 20.64 0.05 19.81
N PRO A 501 21.18 -0.62 20.86
CA PRO A 501 20.89 -0.28 22.25
C PRO A 501 21.36 1.11 22.66
N TYR A 502 22.40 1.66 22.02
CA TYR A 502 22.82 3.05 22.23
C TYR A 502 21.71 4.02 21.82
N VAL A 503 21.14 3.80 20.63
CA VAL A 503 20.03 4.61 20.11
C VAL A 503 18.73 4.34 20.87
N ALA A 504 18.49 3.11 21.33
CA ALA A 504 17.35 2.76 22.18
C ALA A 504 17.38 3.50 23.52
N GLY A 505 18.55 3.60 24.16
CA GLY A 505 18.71 4.42 25.35
C GLY A 505 18.43 5.90 25.07
N ALA A 506 18.86 6.43 23.92
CA ALA A 506 18.55 7.80 23.51
C ALA A 506 17.03 8.02 23.27
N ALA A 507 16.35 7.02 22.72
CA ALA A 507 14.89 7.03 22.59
C ALA A 507 14.20 7.05 23.96
N ALA A 508 14.75 6.37 24.97
CA ALA A 508 14.24 6.43 26.34
C ALA A 508 14.42 7.84 26.94
N LEU A 509 15.52 8.54 26.66
CA LEU A 509 15.68 9.95 27.06
C LEU A 509 14.63 10.85 26.41
N CYS A 510 14.29 10.59 25.15
CA CYS A 510 13.23 11.33 24.46
C CYS A 510 11.86 11.09 25.10
N LEU A 511 11.56 9.85 25.48
CA LEU A 511 10.29 9.50 26.12
C LEU A 511 10.20 9.92 27.59
N GLU A 512 11.31 10.08 28.31
CA GLU A 512 11.30 10.76 29.61
C GLU A 512 10.87 12.22 29.43
N ALA A 513 11.42 12.91 28.41
CA ALA A 513 11.08 14.30 28.12
C ALA A 513 9.67 14.46 27.51
N LEU A 514 9.21 13.48 26.72
CA LEU A 514 7.96 13.49 25.95
C LEU A 514 7.23 12.12 26.04
N PRO A 515 6.64 11.75 27.19
CA PRO A 515 6.13 10.39 27.43
C PRO A 515 5.05 9.89 26.47
N GLY A 516 4.29 10.79 25.85
CA GLY A 516 3.22 10.44 24.90
C GLY A 516 3.59 10.63 23.43
N ALA A 517 4.85 10.95 23.11
CA ALA A 517 5.23 11.23 21.73
C ALA A 517 5.09 9.98 20.83
N PRO A 518 4.59 10.14 19.59
CA PRO A 518 4.54 9.04 18.64
C PRO A 518 5.96 8.66 18.19
N ALA A 519 6.16 7.40 17.78
CA ALA A 519 7.45 6.88 17.33
C ALA A 519 8.08 7.72 16.20
N THR A 520 7.26 8.29 15.31
CA THR A 520 7.71 9.20 14.24
C THR A 520 8.40 10.44 14.80
N ARG A 521 7.86 11.03 15.87
CA ARG A 521 8.45 12.21 16.52
C ARG A 521 9.76 11.87 17.21
N ILE A 522 9.84 10.71 17.87
CA ILE A 522 11.07 10.22 18.49
C ILE A 522 12.15 10.04 17.41
N ARG A 523 11.81 9.36 16.31
CA ARG A 523 12.74 9.17 15.18
C ARG A 523 13.22 10.48 14.57
N GLU A 524 12.34 11.46 14.41
CA GLU A 524 12.73 12.81 13.93
C GLU A 524 13.74 13.49 14.86
N LEU A 525 13.52 13.43 16.17
CA LEU A 525 14.44 14.00 17.16
C LEU A 525 15.81 13.31 17.12
N LEU A 526 15.84 11.98 17.04
CA LEU A 526 17.07 11.21 16.93
C LEU A 526 17.82 11.56 15.63
N ARG A 527 17.13 11.65 14.49
CA ARG A 527 17.74 12.05 13.21
C ARG A 527 18.24 13.50 13.24
N ALA A 528 17.49 14.42 13.84
CA ALA A 528 17.88 15.82 13.98
C ALA A 528 19.10 16.00 14.91
N ALA A 529 19.25 15.10 15.89
CA ALA A 529 20.40 15.05 16.79
C ALA A 529 21.64 14.39 16.18
N ALA A 530 21.54 13.79 14.99
CA ALA A 530 22.69 13.20 14.33
C ALA A 530 23.68 14.27 13.82
N VAL A 531 24.95 13.88 13.71
CA VAL A 531 26.06 14.65 13.13
C VAL A 531 26.67 13.86 11.97
N PRO A 532 27.17 14.53 10.91
CA PRO A 532 27.73 13.84 9.75
C PRO A 532 28.90 12.91 10.11
N VAL A 533 28.95 11.73 9.51
CA VAL A 533 30.17 10.90 9.48
C VAL A 533 31.10 11.52 8.44
N THR A 534 32.31 11.90 8.85
CA THR A 534 33.23 12.69 8.01
C THR A 534 34.29 11.85 7.29
N ALA A 535 34.35 10.55 7.58
CA ALA A 535 35.22 9.59 6.90
C ALA A 535 34.40 8.55 6.10
N GLY A 536 34.65 8.50 4.78
CA GLY A 536 33.97 7.60 3.83
C GLY A 536 32.97 8.29 2.89
N PRO A 537 32.29 7.55 2.00
CA PRO A 537 31.26 8.11 1.13
C PRO A 537 30.11 8.66 1.95
N SER A 538 29.66 9.89 1.66
CA SER A 538 28.53 10.54 2.33
C SER A 538 27.16 9.95 1.94
N ASP A 539 27.09 8.65 1.67
CA ASP A 539 25.90 7.95 1.21
C ASP A 539 24.86 7.85 2.34
N PRO A 540 23.68 8.49 2.21
CA PRO A 540 22.61 8.39 3.21
C PRO A 540 22.15 6.95 3.43
N CYS A 541 22.31 6.06 2.45
CA CYS A 541 21.99 4.64 2.59
C CYS A 541 23.03 3.85 3.40
N SER A 542 24.14 4.46 3.79
CA SER A 542 25.15 3.86 4.66
C SER A 542 25.10 4.46 6.07
N GLN A 543 25.01 5.80 6.17
CA GLN A 543 25.09 6.52 7.45
C GLN A 543 23.74 7.02 8.00
N GLY A 544 22.65 6.95 7.22
CA GLY A 544 21.39 7.60 7.58
C GLY A 544 21.56 9.12 7.74
N ALA A 545 21.03 9.67 8.83
CA ALA A 545 21.25 11.07 9.21
C ALA A 545 22.64 11.34 9.83
N GLY A 546 23.45 10.30 10.05
CA GLY A 546 24.77 10.37 10.65
C GLY A 546 24.83 9.76 12.06
N PHE A 547 25.93 10.03 12.76
CA PHE A 547 26.19 9.56 14.13
C PHE A 547 25.29 10.28 15.13
N LEU A 548 24.59 9.54 15.97
CA LEU A 548 23.70 10.12 16.98
C LEU A 548 24.48 10.81 18.11
N ASP A 549 24.29 12.12 18.29
CA ASP A 549 24.90 12.91 19.36
C ASP A 549 23.92 13.17 20.52
N LEU A 550 24.21 12.61 21.71
CA LEU A 550 23.36 12.75 22.90
C LEU A 550 23.33 14.17 23.49
N THR A 551 24.38 14.95 23.31
CA THR A 551 24.45 16.35 23.78
C THR A 551 23.51 17.20 22.93
N LYS A 552 23.57 17.03 21.61
CA LYS A 552 22.66 17.69 20.67
C LYS A 552 21.21 17.27 20.89
N LEU A 553 20.97 15.98 21.12
CA LEU A 553 19.64 15.47 21.46
C LEU A 553 19.07 16.15 22.71
N THR A 554 19.86 16.22 23.77
CA THR A 554 19.46 16.84 25.04
C THR A 554 19.13 18.32 24.86
N ALA A 555 19.92 19.05 24.07
CA ALA A 555 19.65 20.45 23.75
C ALA A 555 18.32 20.63 23.01
N LEU A 556 17.99 19.71 22.08
CA LEU A 556 16.70 19.71 21.38
C LEU A 556 15.54 19.46 22.34
N LEU A 557 15.66 18.48 23.24
CA LEU A 557 14.62 18.14 24.22
C LEU A 557 14.32 19.30 25.19
N ARG A 558 15.35 20.01 25.65
CA ARG A 558 15.16 21.19 26.52
C ARG A 558 14.35 22.29 25.83
N ARG A 559 14.65 22.59 24.56
CA ARG A 559 13.90 23.58 23.78
C ARG A 559 12.44 23.20 23.59
N THR A 560 12.13 21.90 23.53
CA THR A 560 10.73 21.44 23.43
C THR A 560 9.93 21.61 24.72
N GLN A 561 10.57 21.92 25.85
CA GLN A 561 9.93 22.10 27.16
C GLN A 561 9.70 23.57 27.56
N GLU A 562 10.13 24.57 26.77
CA GLU A 562 9.95 26.00 27.09
C GLU A 562 8.51 26.53 26.80
N PRO A 563 7.89 27.33 27.70
CA PRO A 563 6.53 27.86 27.50
C PRO A 563 6.48 29.01 26.46
N LYS A 564 5.46 29.03 25.59
CA LYS A 564 5.21 30.11 24.62
C LYS A 564 4.39 31.26 25.23
N MET A 565 4.80 32.53 25.08
CA MET A 565 4.00 33.75 25.37
C MET A 565 2.97 34.07 24.27
N THR A 566 1.80 34.66 24.60
CA THR A 566 0.62 34.88 23.71
C THR A 566 0.29 36.38 23.46
N ALA A 567 -0.37 36.72 22.33
CA ALA A 567 -0.74 38.10 21.90
C ALA A 567 -2.28 38.32 21.84
N GLU A 568 -2.76 39.52 22.19
CA GLU A 568 -4.19 39.92 22.39
C GLU A 568 -5.00 40.20 21.10
N SER A 569 -6.34 40.12 21.16
CA SER A 569 -7.30 40.06 20.02
C SER A 569 -8.23 41.29 19.86
N PRO A 570 -8.90 41.50 18.69
CA PRO A 570 -9.71 42.69 18.40
C PRO A 570 -10.89 42.98 19.34
N ASP A 571 -11.49 41.95 19.92
CA ASP A 571 -12.61 42.10 20.87
C ASP A 571 -12.14 42.71 22.20
N GLU A 572 -10.90 42.42 22.61
CA GLU A 572 -10.28 42.99 23.82
C GLU A 572 -10.01 44.50 23.66
N LEU A 573 -9.76 44.97 22.43
CA LEU A 573 -9.55 46.39 22.11
C LEU A 573 -10.87 47.20 22.18
N TYR A 574 -11.99 46.61 21.76
CA TYR A 574 -13.30 47.27 21.74
C TYR A 574 -13.93 47.38 23.13
N GLU A 575 -13.84 46.34 23.96
CA GLU A 575 -14.36 46.33 25.34
C GLU A 575 -13.63 47.35 26.24
N ARG A 576 -12.32 47.49 26.08
CA ARG A 576 -11.53 48.49 26.83
C ARG A 576 -11.90 49.93 26.47
N PHE A 577 -12.26 50.19 25.22
CA PHE A 577 -12.75 51.49 24.77
C PHE A 577 -14.11 51.84 25.40
N LEU A 578 -15.05 50.89 25.45
CA LEU A 578 -16.36 51.08 26.09
C LEU A 578 -16.29 51.29 27.61
N ALA A 579 -15.30 50.67 28.28
CA ALA A 579 -15.08 50.81 29.72
C ALA A 579 -14.55 52.21 30.15
N GLY A 580 -14.40 53.16 29.23
CA GLY A 580 -13.98 54.53 29.53
C GLY A 580 -12.49 54.68 29.85
N ALA A 581 -11.67 53.66 29.57
CA ALA A 581 -10.26 53.60 29.96
C ALA A 581 -9.29 54.30 28.97
N GLY A 582 -9.79 54.90 27.89
CA GLY A 582 -8.99 55.58 26.86
C GLY A 582 -8.49 54.67 25.71
N CYS A 583 -7.87 55.28 24.68
CA CYS A 583 -7.35 54.60 23.48
C CYS A 583 -6.03 53.86 23.79
N PRO A 584 -5.76 52.66 23.24
CA PRO A 584 -4.52 51.90 23.47
C PRO A 584 -3.25 52.64 23.01
N ALA A 585 -2.11 52.35 23.64
CA ALA A 585 -0.81 52.92 23.26
C ALA A 585 -0.43 52.57 21.80
N GLY A 586 0.04 53.56 21.05
CA GLY A 586 0.40 53.43 19.63
C GLY A 586 -0.72 53.75 18.64
N TYR A 587 -1.91 54.15 19.11
CA TYR A 587 -3.03 54.59 18.28
C TYR A 587 -3.67 55.87 18.81
N THR A 588 -4.14 56.73 17.90
CA THR A 588 -4.91 57.94 18.22
C THR A 588 -6.34 57.85 17.68
N VAL A 589 -7.32 58.40 18.41
CA VAL A 589 -8.73 58.42 17.97
C VAL A 589 -8.93 59.56 16.97
N VAL A 590 -9.36 59.22 15.75
CA VAL A 590 -9.58 60.19 14.67
C VAL A 590 -11.01 60.74 14.70
N ALA A 591 -12.00 59.88 14.94
CA ALA A 591 -13.40 60.28 15.01
C ALA A 591 -14.27 59.27 15.78
N LEU A 592 -15.16 59.79 16.64
CA LEU A 592 -16.12 59.01 17.42
C LEU A 592 -17.45 58.82 16.68
N PRO A 593 -18.25 57.77 16.99
CA PRO A 593 -19.56 57.58 16.38
C PRO A 593 -20.46 58.82 16.49
N GLY A 594 -21.04 59.26 15.38
CA GLY A 594 -21.93 60.42 15.30
C GLY A 594 -21.24 61.80 15.30
N GLN A 595 -19.91 61.85 15.47
CA GLN A 595 -19.16 63.11 15.52
C GLN A 595 -18.54 63.49 14.17
N PRO A 596 -18.31 64.79 13.88
CA PRO A 596 -17.51 65.22 12.74
C PRO A 596 -16.10 64.62 12.83
N ALA A 597 -15.58 64.11 11.72
CA ALA A 597 -14.18 63.73 11.68
C ALA A 597 -13.30 64.99 11.77
N ALA A 598 -12.48 65.10 12.81
CA ALA A 598 -11.64 66.28 13.05
C ALA A 598 -10.60 66.50 11.92
N VAL A 599 -10.21 65.41 11.27
CA VAL A 599 -9.36 65.36 10.08
C VAL A 599 -9.83 64.22 9.18
N TRP A 600 -9.59 64.36 7.88
CA TRP A 600 -10.02 63.37 6.89
C TRP A 600 -9.30 62.02 7.10
N PRO A 601 -9.99 60.88 6.87
CA PRO A 601 -9.41 59.54 7.01
C PRO A 601 -8.19 59.35 6.09
N ALA A 602 -7.12 58.75 6.59
CA ALA A 602 -5.87 58.51 5.88
C ALA A 602 -5.57 57.01 5.74
N GLU A 603 -4.68 56.68 4.81
CA GLU A 603 -4.23 55.30 4.59
C GLU A 603 -3.51 54.76 5.84
N GLY A 604 -3.94 53.58 6.32
CA GLY A 604 -3.49 53.00 7.58
C GLY A 604 -4.48 53.17 8.75
N ASP A 605 -5.45 54.08 8.65
CA ASP A 605 -6.50 54.23 9.66
C ASP A 605 -7.37 52.96 9.77
N ARG A 606 -7.84 52.67 10.98
CA ARG A 606 -8.59 51.47 11.36
C ARG A 606 -10.03 51.86 11.68
N LEU A 607 -10.99 51.38 10.89
CA LEU A 607 -12.42 51.60 11.12
C LEU A 607 -13.02 50.40 11.86
N ILE A 608 -13.51 50.60 13.07
CA ILE A 608 -14.16 49.56 13.86
C ILE A 608 -15.68 49.70 13.73
N ARG A 609 -16.35 48.63 13.31
CA ARG A 609 -17.81 48.57 13.16
C ARG A 609 -18.42 47.57 14.11
N VAL A 610 -19.51 47.99 14.75
CA VAL A 610 -20.27 47.19 15.73
C VAL A 610 -21.53 46.67 15.05
N LEU A 611 -21.69 45.35 14.96
CA LEU A 611 -22.84 44.74 14.30
C LEU A 611 -23.75 44.07 15.35
N PHE A 612 -24.97 44.62 15.47
CA PHE A 612 -26.10 44.19 16.31
C PHE A 612 -25.95 44.29 17.84
N GLY A 613 -26.91 44.98 18.47
CA GLY A 613 -27.24 44.88 19.89
C GLY A 613 -26.77 46.05 20.77
N TRP A 614 -27.62 46.45 21.72
CA TRP A 614 -27.35 47.45 22.76
C TRP A 614 -26.06 47.18 23.56
N PRO A 615 -25.51 48.18 24.29
CA PRO A 615 -24.19 48.09 24.93
C PRO A 615 -24.07 46.84 25.81
N GLY A 616 -23.13 45.95 25.47
CA GLY A 616 -22.77 44.79 26.30
C GLY A 616 -22.82 43.41 25.63
N ARG A 617 -23.28 43.24 24.37
CA ARG A 617 -23.30 41.93 23.69
C ARG A 617 -23.14 41.95 22.15
N GLY A 618 -22.25 42.78 21.60
CA GLY A 618 -21.97 42.83 20.15
C GLY A 618 -20.55 42.34 19.81
N ARG A 619 -20.39 41.54 18.75
CA ARG A 619 -19.07 41.21 18.15
C ARG A 619 -18.53 42.40 17.37
N SER A 620 -17.23 42.65 17.49
CA SER A 620 -16.55 43.73 16.77
C SER A 620 -15.82 43.19 15.52
N THR A 621 -15.68 44.00 14.48
CA THR A 621 -14.83 43.69 13.32
C THR A 621 -14.03 44.92 12.93
N ALA A 622 -12.72 44.77 12.83
CA ALA A 622 -11.84 45.78 12.26
C ALA A 622 -11.95 45.73 10.72
N LEU A 623 -12.30 46.86 10.11
CA LEU A 623 -12.15 47.08 8.67
C LEU A 623 -10.86 47.88 8.45
N THR A 624 -9.97 47.35 7.63
CA THR A 624 -8.68 47.93 7.25
C THR A 624 -8.56 47.93 5.73
N ALA A 625 -8.09 48.95 5.00
CA ALA A 625 -7.89 50.39 5.18
C ALA A 625 -8.48 51.06 3.91
N PRO A 626 -8.91 52.33 3.90
CA PRO A 626 -9.36 52.95 2.66
C PRO A 626 -8.17 53.13 1.68
N PRO A 627 -8.25 52.65 0.43
CA PRO A 627 -7.15 52.76 -0.53
C PRO A 627 -6.90 54.21 -0.98
N ALA A 628 -5.67 54.46 -1.46
CA ALA A 628 -5.20 55.71 -2.03
C ALA A 628 -6.13 56.24 -3.14
N PHE A 629 -6.49 57.51 -3.02
CA PHE A 629 -7.37 58.24 -3.92
C PHE A 629 -6.63 58.67 -5.18
N ASP A 630 -7.20 58.41 -6.37
CA ASP A 630 -6.73 59.07 -7.57
C ASP A 630 -7.86 59.86 -8.26
N ARG A 631 -7.62 61.18 -8.39
CA ARG A 631 -8.47 62.11 -9.13
C ARG A 631 -8.17 61.94 -10.62
N ALA A 632 -8.85 61.02 -11.31
CA ALA A 632 -9.05 61.10 -12.76
C ALA A 632 -9.94 59.96 -13.26
N GLY A 633 -11.25 60.15 -13.23
CA GLY A 633 -12.12 59.58 -14.26
C GLY A 633 -12.29 60.59 -15.40
N PRO A 634 -12.38 60.18 -16.68
CA PRO A 634 -12.80 61.07 -17.75
C PRO A 634 -14.23 61.57 -17.50
N PRO A 635 -14.61 62.75 -18.05
CA PRO A 635 -15.81 63.47 -17.66
C PRO A 635 -17.08 62.78 -18.15
N GLY A 636 -18.07 62.64 -17.25
CA GLY A 636 -19.46 62.40 -17.63
C GLY A 636 -20.17 61.29 -16.86
N GLU A 637 -20.33 61.40 -15.54
CA GLU A 637 -21.62 61.16 -14.86
C GLU A 637 -21.54 61.56 -13.35
N PRO A 638 -22.57 62.21 -12.78
CA PRO A 638 -22.49 62.82 -11.46
C PRO A 638 -23.04 61.92 -10.34
N HIS A 639 -22.27 61.70 -9.28
CA HIS A 639 -22.80 61.24 -8.00
C HIS A 639 -22.57 62.33 -6.93
N GLY A 640 -23.65 62.72 -6.23
CA GLY A 640 -23.74 63.87 -5.31
C GLY A 640 -22.95 63.77 -3.99
N PRO A 641 -23.12 64.73 -3.05
CA PRO A 641 -22.17 64.99 -1.97
C PRO A 641 -22.24 63.93 -0.85
N GLY A 642 -21.29 63.00 -0.88
CA GLY A 642 -20.98 62.05 0.20
C GLY A 642 -19.74 61.23 -0.17
N TYR A 643 -18.87 60.91 0.80
CA TYR A 643 -17.62 60.17 0.54
C TYR A 643 -17.84 58.66 0.51
N TYR A 644 -17.49 58.03 -0.60
CA TYR A 644 -17.59 56.58 -0.78
C TYR A 644 -16.21 55.94 -0.96
N ALA A 645 -15.98 54.79 -0.31
CA ALA A 645 -14.85 53.92 -0.63
C ALA A 645 -15.32 52.75 -1.49
N PRO A 646 -14.55 52.34 -2.51
CA PRO A 646 -14.83 51.12 -3.24
C PRO A 646 -14.60 49.92 -2.30
N VAL A 647 -15.57 49.01 -2.27
CA VAL A 647 -15.41 47.70 -1.64
C VAL A 647 -14.82 46.78 -2.71
N THR A 648 -13.83 45.96 -2.38
CA THR A 648 -13.28 44.99 -3.32
C THR A 648 -14.35 43.98 -3.74
N GLY A 649 -14.70 43.96 -5.03
CA GLY A 649 -15.78 43.18 -5.64
C GLY A 649 -16.85 44.09 -6.26
N ASP A 650 -17.49 43.65 -7.35
CA ASP A 650 -18.38 44.43 -8.24
C ASP A 650 -19.70 44.98 -7.61
N GLY A 651 -19.68 45.39 -6.33
CA GLY A 651 -20.78 46.07 -5.63
C GLY A 651 -20.59 47.59 -5.54
N PRO A 652 -21.68 48.35 -5.31
CA PRO A 652 -21.62 49.81 -5.27
C PRO A 652 -20.75 50.32 -4.10
N PRO A 653 -20.03 51.45 -4.27
CA PRO A 653 -19.22 52.08 -3.23
C PRO A 653 -20.01 52.31 -1.93
N ARG A 654 -19.39 52.09 -0.76
CA ARG A 654 -20.05 52.31 0.55
C ARG A 654 -19.59 53.60 1.20
N ARG A 655 -20.54 54.36 1.76
CA ARG A 655 -20.29 55.67 2.39
C ARG A 655 -19.61 55.49 3.75
N ILE A 656 -18.42 56.10 3.93
CA ILE A 656 -17.66 56.05 5.19
C ILE A 656 -18.09 57.18 6.15
N LEU A 657 -18.31 58.37 5.62
CA LEU A 657 -18.86 59.52 6.34
C LEU A 657 -20.28 59.80 5.86
N ASP A 658 -21.10 60.45 6.67
CA ASP A 658 -22.40 60.91 6.22
C ASP A 658 -22.29 62.12 5.27
N GLY A 659 -23.41 62.56 4.68
CA GLY A 659 -23.47 63.68 3.73
C GLY A 659 -23.12 65.04 4.35
N HIS A 660 -22.83 65.07 5.65
CA HIS A 660 -22.40 66.24 6.40
C HIS A 660 -20.98 66.08 6.99
N GLY A 661 -20.26 65.01 6.63
CA GLY A 661 -18.88 64.77 7.07
C GLY A 661 -18.73 64.18 8.48
N ARG A 662 -19.79 63.58 9.03
CA ARG A 662 -19.77 62.94 10.36
C ARG A 662 -19.69 61.41 10.27
N MET A 663 -19.14 60.79 11.32
CA MET A 663 -19.09 59.34 11.43
C MET A 663 -20.49 58.74 11.68
N PRO A 664 -20.89 57.66 10.97
CA PRO A 664 -22.16 57.01 11.22
C PRO A 664 -22.28 56.47 12.66
N PRO A 665 -23.49 56.43 13.25
CA PRO A 665 -23.72 55.84 14.57
C PRO A 665 -23.23 54.37 14.63
N GLY A 666 -22.47 54.01 15.67
CA GLY A 666 -21.89 52.67 15.85
C GLY A 666 -20.57 52.38 15.13
N GLN A 667 -19.84 53.42 14.68
CA GLN A 667 -18.54 53.28 14.00
C GLN A 667 -17.47 54.21 14.57
N LEU A 668 -16.25 53.70 14.79
CA LEU A 668 -15.09 54.38 15.40
C LEU A 668 -13.86 54.32 14.46
N LEU A 669 -13.09 55.40 14.33
CA LEU A 669 -11.90 55.46 13.46
C LEU A 669 -10.61 55.76 14.27
N LEU A 670 -9.55 54.97 14.10
CA LEU A 670 -8.26 55.08 14.83
C LEU A 670 -7.04 55.16 13.88
N ARG A 671 -5.96 55.87 14.24
CA ARG A 671 -4.73 56.04 13.43
C ARG A 671 -3.45 55.53 14.12
N PRO A 672 -2.63 54.68 13.47
CA PRO A 672 -1.29 54.28 13.97
C PRO A 672 -0.19 55.32 13.68
N GLU A 673 0.83 55.43 14.53
CA GLU A 673 1.95 56.41 14.37
C GLU A 673 3.14 55.85 13.55
N PRO A 674 3.80 56.63 12.64
CA PRO A 674 4.82 56.12 11.69
C PRO A 674 6.30 56.26 12.11
N ALA A 675 7.21 55.47 11.49
CA ALA A 675 8.69 55.53 11.59
C ALA A 675 9.37 55.73 10.19
N ALA A 676 10.58 56.33 10.13
CA ALA A 676 11.16 57.04 8.95
C ALA A 676 12.06 56.26 7.94
N GLU A 677 12.20 56.79 6.70
CA GLU A 677 12.77 56.24 5.42
C GLU A 677 14.14 56.82 4.94
N GLN A 678 14.80 56.19 3.92
CA GLN A 678 15.74 56.81 2.91
C GLN A 678 15.88 56.03 1.55
N THR A 679 16.26 56.73 0.45
CA THR A 679 16.24 56.38 -1.01
C THR A 679 17.59 56.46 -1.79
N GLY A 680 17.73 55.71 -2.90
CA GLY A 680 18.68 55.92 -4.04
C GLY A 680 18.58 54.80 -5.09
N GLN A 681 18.37 55.10 -6.39
CA GLN A 681 17.92 54.13 -7.43
C GLN A 681 18.85 52.92 -7.63
N SER A 682 18.51 51.85 -6.90
CA SER A 682 19.19 50.56 -6.79
C SER A 682 18.69 49.60 -7.86
N THR A 683 19.48 48.55 -8.14
CA THR A 683 18.89 47.30 -8.67
C THR A 683 17.65 47.03 -7.80
N PRO A 684 16.44 46.91 -8.38
CA PRO A 684 15.20 46.92 -7.61
C PRO A 684 15.34 45.98 -6.43
N ASP A 685 15.01 46.46 -5.22
CA ASP A 685 15.44 45.80 -4.00
C ASP A 685 15.02 44.33 -3.95
N HIS A 686 13.90 43.98 -4.60
CA HIS A 686 13.42 42.60 -4.74
C HIS A 686 14.34 41.72 -5.59
N VAL A 687 14.97 42.26 -6.65
CA VAL A 687 15.96 41.55 -7.48
C VAL A 687 17.29 41.45 -6.75
N THR A 688 17.68 42.48 -6.01
CA THR A 688 18.88 42.45 -5.16
C THR A 688 18.73 41.41 -4.05
N ALA A 689 17.57 41.38 -3.38
CA ALA A 689 17.22 40.39 -2.36
C ALA A 689 17.18 38.98 -2.95
N ALA A 690 16.55 38.78 -4.11
CA ALA A 690 16.52 37.47 -4.76
C ALA A 690 17.92 36.97 -5.17
N ARG A 691 18.80 37.86 -5.64
CA ARG A 691 20.20 37.51 -5.96
C ARG A 691 21.03 37.18 -4.72
N GLY A 692 20.77 37.85 -3.60
CA GLY A 692 21.36 37.50 -2.30
C GLY A 692 20.90 36.11 -1.86
N ALA A 693 19.58 35.94 -1.75
CA ALA A 693 18.94 34.68 -1.41
C ALA A 693 19.44 33.51 -2.28
N TRP A 694 19.47 33.68 -3.60
CA TRP A 694 19.91 32.62 -4.52
C TRP A 694 21.37 32.20 -4.33
N LYS A 695 22.27 33.15 -4.02
CA LYS A 695 23.67 32.84 -3.73
C LYS A 695 23.80 31.97 -2.49
N ASP A 696 22.99 32.23 -1.47
CA ASP A 696 23.03 31.51 -0.20
C ASP A 696 22.43 30.09 -0.31
N LEU A 697 21.63 29.82 -1.35
CA LEU A 697 21.08 28.49 -1.63
C LEU A 697 22.11 27.48 -2.21
N LYS A 698 23.31 27.93 -2.61
CA LYS A 698 24.38 27.09 -3.23
C LYS A 698 23.90 26.25 -4.43
N LEU A 699 23.07 26.84 -5.27
CA LEU A 699 22.39 26.22 -6.41
C LEU A 699 23.26 26.19 -7.70
N PRO A 700 22.80 25.55 -8.81
CA PRO A 700 23.60 25.38 -10.02
C PRO A 700 24.19 26.69 -10.55
N THR A 701 25.46 26.65 -10.96
CA THR A 701 26.17 27.82 -11.51
C THR A 701 25.62 28.19 -12.89
N GLY A 702 25.67 29.49 -13.22
CA GLY A 702 25.22 30.03 -14.52
C GLY A 702 23.71 30.21 -14.66
N VAL A 703 23.03 30.65 -13.59
CA VAL A 703 21.60 31.02 -13.61
C VAL A 703 21.45 32.54 -13.48
N ASP A 704 20.64 33.15 -14.35
CA ASP A 704 20.35 34.59 -14.37
C ASP A 704 19.01 34.93 -13.71
N ILE A 705 19.01 35.87 -12.77
CA ILE A 705 17.80 36.41 -12.11
C ILE A 705 17.39 37.73 -12.75
N ARG A 706 16.17 37.78 -13.30
CA ARG A 706 15.65 38.89 -14.10
C ARG A 706 14.42 39.55 -13.48
N ASP A 707 14.36 40.88 -13.53
CA ASP A 707 13.18 41.65 -13.12
C ASP A 707 12.13 41.65 -14.23
N ILE A 708 10.93 41.16 -13.91
CA ILE A 708 9.77 41.21 -14.83
C ILE A 708 8.70 42.20 -14.36
N SER A 709 8.98 42.97 -13.30
CA SER A 709 8.04 43.94 -12.72
C SER A 709 7.73 45.14 -13.60
N GLN A 710 8.45 45.30 -14.70
CA GLN A 710 8.27 46.35 -15.69
C GLN A 710 7.68 45.81 -17.01
N THR A 711 7.39 44.51 -17.07
CA THR A 711 6.85 43.87 -18.27
C THR A 711 5.43 44.41 -18.53
N PRO A 712 5.09 44.83 -19.77
CA PRO A 712 3.81 45.47 -20.08
C PRO A 712 2.58 44.56 -19.92
N SER A 713 2.78 43.27 -19.63
CA SER A 713 1.71 42.33 -19.33
C SER A 713 1.08 42.64 -17.97
N ARG A 714 -0.11 43.25 -18.03
CA ARG A 714 -1.00 43.56 -16.89
C ARG A 714 -1.37 42.34 -16.03
N LEU A 715 -1.09 41.14 -16.51
CA LEU A 715 -1.44 39.86 -15.91
C LEU A 715 -0.38 39.31 -14.98
N LEU A 716 0.90 39.49 -15.31
CA LEU A 716 2.02 39.17 -14.40
C LEU A 716 2.02 40.08 -13.16
N HIS A 717 1.41 41.27 -13.24
CA HIS A 717 1.22 42.16 -12.08
C HIS A 717 0.11 41.71 -11.10
N LYS A 718 -0.84 40.86 -11.53
CA LYS A 718 -1.97 40.41 -10.71
C LYS A 718 -1.65 39.17 -9.86
N PHE A 719 -0.64 38.38 -10.22
CA PHE A 719 -0.30 37.16 -9.50
C PHE A 719 0.69 37.39 -8.35
N VAL A 720 0.52 36.60 -7.29
CA VAL A 720 1.34 36.61 -6.06
C VAL A 720 2.46 35.57 -6.18
N LEU A 721 3.19 35.57 -7.30
CA LEU A 721 4.34 34.67 -7.47
C LEU A 721 5.63 35.42 -7.14
N SER A 722 6.38 34.89 -6.17
CA SER A 722 7.67 35.46 -5.74
C SER A 722 8.78 35.20 -6.75
N ALA A 723 8.80 34.04 -7.40
CA ALA A 723 9.78 33.63 -8.41
C ALA A 723 9.18 32.58 -9.36
N TRP A 724 9.72 32.44 -10.58
CA TRP A 724 9.29 31.44 -11.55
C TRP A 724 10.37 31.11 -12.61
N THR A 725 10.42 29.88 -13.14
CA THR A 725 11.28 29.45 -14.25
C THR A 725 10.61 28.49 -15.25
N ASN A 726 11.03 28.55 -16.52
CA ASN A 726 10.70 27.58 -17.58
C ASN A 726 11.90 27.24 -18.46
N SER A 727 13.11 27.49 -17.97
CA SER A 727 14.36 27.26 -18.70
C SER A 727 15.42 26.69 -17.77
N ALA A 728 16.48 26.14 -18.35
CA ALA A 728 17.60 25.62 -17.58
C ALA A 728 18.48 26.71 -16.93
N ASN A 729 18.26 28.00 -17.23
CA ASN A 729 19.21 29.08 -16.93
C ASN A 729 18.59 30.40 -16.42
N ASP A 730 17.28 30.64 -16.52
CA ASP A 730 16.69 31.94 -16.15
C ASP A 730 15.62 31.79 -15.07
N VAL A 731 15.66 32.66 -14.05
CA VAL A 731 14.61 32.78 -13.03
C VAL A 731 14.07 34.21 -13.03
N TYR A 732 12.77 34.36 -13.15
CA TYR A 732 12.09 35.64 -13.23
C TYR A 732 11.47 36.01 -11.87
N VAL A 733 11.64 37.26 -11.45
CA VAL A 733 11.13 37.78 -10.18
C VAL A 733 10.37 39.10 -10.39
N ALA A 734 9.25 39.28 -9.67
CA ALA A 734 8.39 40.45 -9.77
C ALA A 734 8.54 41.40 -8.57
N LYS A 735 8.08 42.65 -8.67
CA LYS A 735 8.23 43.67 -7.61
C LYS A 735 7.53 43.33 -6.29
N ARG A 736 6.56 42.40 -6.31
CA ARG A 736 5.92 41.82 -5.12
C ARG A 736 6.70 40.66 -4.49
N ALA A 737 7.88 40.30 -4.99
CA ALA A 737 8.75 39.28 -4.41
C ALA A 737 9.31 39.65 -3.02
N ASN A 738 8.99 40.84 -2.49
CA ASN A 738 9.24 41.26 -1.10
C ASN A 738 8.34 40.53 -0.07
N HIS A 739 7.95 39.28 -0.33
CA HIS A 739 7.48 38.40 0.73
C HIS A 739 8.58 38.22 1.78
N SER A 740 8.26 37.64 2.96
CA SER A 740 9.31 37.38 3.95
C SER A 740 10.48 36.66 3.29
N GLU A 741 11.70 36.97 3.70
CA GLU A 741 12.92 36.43 3.10
C GLU A 741 12.82 34.91 2.95
N ALA A 742 12.26 34.23 3.96
CA ALA A 742 11.93 32.82 3.95
C ALA A 742 10.99 32.36 2.81
N THR A 743 9.95 33.14 2.50
CA THR A 743 9.03 32.85 1.40
C THR A 743 9.75 32.96 0.06
N LEU A 744 10.57 34.01 -0.11
CA LEU A 744 11.35 34.22 -1.32
C LEU A 744 12.42 33.12 -1.47
N PHE A 745 13.12 32.77 -0.38
CA PHE A 745 14.10 31.68 -0.32
C PHE A 745 13.47 30.33 -0.70
N THR A 746 12.25 30.10 -0.22
CA THR A 746 11.46 28.90 -0.52
C THR A 746 11.02 28.84 -1.96
N ALA A 747 10.45 29.92 -2.49
CA ALA A 747 10.04 29.99 -3.88
C ALA A 747 11.25 29.82 -4.81
N LEU A 748 12.36 30.50 -4.53
CA LEU A 748 13.58 30.37 -5.33
C LEU A 748 14.16 28.95 -5.29
N TYR A 749 14.16 28.29 -4.12
CA TYR A 749 14.61 26.89 -4.05
C TYR A 749 13.70 25.94 -4.83
N HIS A 750 12.39 26.20 -4.83
CA HIS A 750 11.42 25.45 -5.62
C HIS A 750 11.72 25.54 -7.12
N GLU A 751 11.87 26.76 -7.64
CA GLU A 751 12.25 26.99 -9.04
C GLU A 751 13.61 26.36 -9.38
N ALA A 752 14.55 26.33 -8.43
CA ALA A 752 15.83 25.67 -8.63
C ALA A 752 15.72 24.14 -8.83
N GLN A 753 14.71 23.50 -8.26
CA GLN A 753 14.45 22.08 -8.52
C GLN A 753 14.01 21.87 -9.97
N HIS A 754 13.20 22.78 -10.53
CA HIS A 754 12.84 22.75 -11.95
C HIS A 754 14.05 22.95 -12.86
N ILE A 755 14.93 23.90 -12.54
CA ILE A 755 16.19 24.09 -13.28
C ILE A 755 17.04 22.81 -13.25
N ARG A 756 17.14 22.14 -12.09
CA ARG A 756 17.85 20.86 -11.98
C ARG A 756 17.24 19.81 -12.88
N GLN A 757 15.91 19.63 -12.83
CA GLN A 757 15.18 18.67 -13.67
C GLN A 757 15.39 18.96 -15.18
N PHE A 758 15.36 20.22 -15.61
CA PHE A 758 15.62 20.59 -17.02
C PHE A 758 17.04 20.22 -17.46
N ARG A 759 18.05 20.46 -16.60
CA ARG A 759 19.45 20.12 -16.88
C ARG A 759 19.71 18.60 -16.86
N GLU A 760 19.16 17.87 -15.89
CA GLU A 760 19.33 16.42 -15.72
C GLU A 760 18.68 15.61 -16.85
N HIS A 761 17.57 16.08 -17.40
CA HIS A 761 16.85 15.37 -18.46
C HIS A 761 17.20 15.85 -19.88
N HIS A 762 18.09 16.83 -20.04
CA HIS A 762 18.42 17.49 -21.32
C HIS A 762 17.18 18.04 -22.07
N VAL A 763 16.13 18.39 -21.33
CA VAL A 763 14.86 18.87 -21.89
C VAL A 763 14.76 20.36 -21.65
N ALA A 764 14.62 21.16 -22.73
CA ALA A 764 14.45 22.61 -22.59
C ALA A 764 13.08 22.98 -21.98
N ARG A 765 12.02 22.21 -22.28
CA ARG A 765 10.64 22.37 -21.78
C ARG A 765 9.88 21.03 -21.80
N PRO A 766 8.99 20.73 -20.84
CA PRO A 766 8.22 19.49 -20.82
C PRO A 766 7.34 19.39 -22.09
N SER A 767 7.29 18.22 -22.74
CA SER A 767 6.54 18.04 -24.00
C SER A 767 5.11 17.53 -23.79
N SER A 768 4.72 17.23 -22.55
CA SER A 768 3.36 16.81 -22.21
C SER A 768 2.95 17.28 -20.81
N TYR A 769 1.64 17.42 -20.62
CA TYR A 769 1.04 17.82 -19.35
C TYR A 769 1.31 16.82 -18.22
N ALA A 770 1.30 15.51 -18.51
CA ALA A 770 1.64 14.48 -17.53
C ALA A 770 3.10 14.60 -17.05
N GLN A 771 4.02 14.96 -17.96
CA GLN A 771 5.42 15.20 -17.61
C GLN A 771 5.59 16.47 -16.76
N MET A 772 4.83 17.53 -17.06
CA MET A 772 4.81 18.75 -16.23
C MET A 772 4.29 18.45 -14.81
N MET A 773 3.22 17.68 -14.67
CA MET A 773 2.66 17.30 -13.36
C MET A 773 3.65 16.49 -12.53
N LEU A 774 4.40 15.58 -13.16
CA LEU A 774 5.46 14.83 -12.47
C LEU A 774 6.61 15.74 -12.02
N PHE A 775 6.96 16.76 -12.80
CA PHE A 775 8.01 17.73 -12.46
C PHE A 775 7.58 18.59 -11.26
N GLU A 776 6.34 19.08 -11.25
CA GLU A 776 5.74 19.84 -10.15
C GLU A 776 5.64 19.01 -8.87
N ILE A 777 5.13 17.77 -8.95
CA ILE A 777 5.06 16.86 -7.79
C ILE A 777 6.45 16.67 -7.18
N ASP A 778 7.45 16.38 -8.01
CA ASP A 778 8.83 16.17 -7.54
C ASP A 778 9.44 17.46 -6.95
N ALA A 779 9.20 18.62 -7.57
CA ALA A 779 9.69 19.90 -7.08
C ALA A 779 9.04 20.29 -5.74
N TYR A 780 7.73 20.15 -5.57
CA TYR A 780 7.05 20.41 -4.29
C TYR A 780 7.46 19.44 -3.20
N ILE A 781 7.65 18.14 -3.51
CA ILE A 781 8.16 17.17 -2.54
C ILE A 781 9.56 17.56 -2.05
N ARG A 782 10.46 17.89 -2.98
CA ARG A 782 11.83 18.28 -2.64
C ARG A 782 11.89 19.61 -1.91
N THR A 783 11.07 20.56 -2.31
CA THR A 783 10.97 21.87 -1.65
C THR A 783 10.39 21.70 -0.25
N ALA A 784 9.39 20.84 -0.06
CA ALA A 784 8.84 20.53 1.26
C ALA A 784 9.91 19.93 2.18
N TRP A 785 10.69 18.97 1.68
CA TRP A 785 11.78 18.36 2.44
C TRP A 785 12.89 19.35 2.75
N TRP A 786 13.28 20.17 1.78
CA TRP A 786 14.28 21.20 1.99
C TRP A 786 13.81 22.25 2.97
N CYS A 787 12.54 22.71 2.87
CA CYS A 787 11.96 23.63 3.83
C CYS A 787 11.99 23.03 5.23
N GLN A 788 11.58 21.77 5.36
CA GLN A 788 11.56 21.05 6.64
C GLN A 788 12.96 20.93 7.25
N GLY A 789 13.98 20.76 6.41
CA GLY A 789 15.39 20.66 6.80
C GLY A 789 16.13 21.99 6.89
N ASN A 790 15.52 23.12 6.54
CA ASN A 790 16.19 24.42 6.54
C ASN A 790 16.40 24.93 7.98
N SER A 791 17.56 25.50 8.27
CA SER A 791 17.86 26.06 9.58
C SER A 791 16.97 27.24 9.95
N ASP A 792 16.49 27.99 8.94
CA ASP A 792 15.57 29.11 9.13
C ASP A 792 14.17 28.61 9.53
N SER A 793 13.69 29.08 10.68
CA SER A 793 12.36 28.72 11.21
C SER A 793 11.22 29.23 10.36
N ASP A 794 11.39 30.34 9.63
CA ASP A 794 10.37 30.91 8.78
C ASP A 794 10.28 30.16 7.44
N VAL A 795 11.40 29.64 6.93
CA VAL A 795 11.41 28.72 5.77
C VAL A 795 10.72 27.40 6.13
N ARG A 796 11.01 26.87 7.32
CA ARG A 796 10.40 25.62 7.81
C ARG A 796 8.88 25.65 7.88
N LYS A 797 8.27 26.81 8.13
CA LYS A 797 6.79 26.95 8.20
C LYS A 797 6.11 26.60 6.87
N TYR A 798 6.83 26.70 5.75
CA TYR A 798 6.29 26.38 4.42
C TYR A 798 6.35 24.88 4.09
N ALA A 799 7.08 24.06 4.86
CA ALA A 799 7.22 22.64 4.59
C ALA A 799 5.88 21.91 4.50
N GLU A 800 4.97 22.20 5.44
CA GLU A 800 3.65 21.55 5.49
C GLU A 800 2.76 22.02 4.33
N GLN A 801 2.85 23.30 3.96
CA GLN A 801 2.14 23.85 2.81
C GLN A 801 2.62 23.19 1.50
N MET A 802 3.94 23.06 1.31
CA MET A 802 4.52 22.42 0.12
C MET A 802 4.21 20.91 0.07
N ARG A 803 4.19 20.24 1.23
CA ARG A 803 3.81 18.83 1.34
C ARG A 803 2.35 18.61 1.00
N LYS A 804 1.47 19.48 1.49
CA LYS A 804 0.05 19.44 1.19
C LYS A 804 -0.19 19.65 -0.31
N ALA A 805 0.46 20.63 -0.91
CA ALA A 805 0.41 20.84 -2.36
C ALA A 805 0.87 19.59 -3.12
N ALA A 806 2.03 19.00 -2.78
CA ALA A 806 2.51 17.76 -3.39
C ALA A 806 1.50 16.60 -3.30
N MET A 807 0.84 16.44 -2.16
CA MET A 807 -0.17 15.38 -1.96
C MET A 807 -1.43 15.64 -2.79
N GLU A 808 -1.87 16.89 -2.90
CA GLU A 808 -2.99 17.28 -3.76
C GLU A 808 -2.65 17.00 -5.23
N PHE A 809 -1.49 17.47 -5.72
CA PHE A 809 -1.02 17.17 -7.08
C PHE A 809 -0.89 15.66 -7.37
N THR A 810 -0.40 14.88 -6.40
CA THR A 810 -0.24 13.42 -6.53
C THR A 810 -1.59 12.70 -6.56
N SER A 811 -2.53 13.10 -5.68
CA SER A 811 -3.87 12.51 -5.63
C SER A 811 -4.63 12.74 -6.93
N GLU A 812 -4.45 13.90 -7.55
CA GLU A 812 -5.07 14.23 -8.83
C GLU A 812 -4.41 13.51 -10.01
N TYR A 813 -3.09 13.35 -10.00
CA TYR A 813 -2.37 12.54 -10.98
C TYR A 813 -2.79 11.05 -10.94
N LEU A 814 -2.98 10.48 -9.74
CA LEU A 814 -3.36 9.07 -9.54
C LEU A 814 -4.83 8.77 -9.84
N ALA A 815 -5.71 9.79 -9.91
CA ALA A 815 -7.12 9.63 -10.25
C ALA A 815 -7.38 9.35 -11.75
N GLY A 816 -6.34 9.07 -12.54
CA GLY A 816 -6.46 8.57 -13.92
C GLY A 816 -6.99 9.58 -14.93
N TRP A 817 -6.68 10.87 -14.77
CA TRP A 817 -7.21 11.94 -15.61
C TRP A 817 -6.70 11.87 -17.06
N GLN A 818 -7.60 11.57 -18.00
CA GLN A 818 -7.33 11.66 -19.44
C GLN A 818 -8.22 12.73 -20.11
N HIS A 819 -7.57 13.67 -20.82
CA HIS A 819 -8.10 14.70 -21.75
C HIS A 819 -8.71 16.03 -21.23
N ARG A 820 -8.61 17.04 -22.11
CA ARG A 820 -8.76 18.53 -21.96
C ARG A 820 -9.90 19.08 -21.08
N ALA A 821 -10.98 18.34 -20.82
CA ALA A 821 -12.06 18.80 -19.94
C ALA A 821 -11.66 18.72 -18.45
N ALA A 822 -10.84 17.74 -18.12
CA ALA A 822 -10.20 17.61 -16.82
C ALA A 822 -9.20 18.77 -16.67
N GLU A 823 -8.35 18.99 -17.67
CA GLU A 823 -7.43 20.15 -17.74
C GLU A 823 -8.15 21.48 -17.50
N LYS A 824 -9.36 21.70 -18.05
CA LYS A 824 -10.18 22.88 -17.76
C LYS A 824 -10.72 22.91 -16.32
N ARG A 825 -11.20 21.81 -15.75
CA ARG A 825 -11.70 21.75 -14.36
C ARG A 825 -10.59 21.90 -13.33
N PHE A 826 -9.41 21.34 -13.59
CA PHE A 826 -8.23 21.51 -12.75
C PHE A 826 -7.60 22.88 -12.93
N ARG A 827 -7.59 23.44 -14.14
CA ARG A 827 -7.29 24.85 -14.37
C ARG A 827 -8.25 25.73 -13.55
N ASP A 828 -9.55 25.48 -13.65
CA ASP A 828 -10.58 26.18 -12.87
C ASP A 828 -10.44 25.94 -11.35
N PHE A 829 -9.92 24.79 -10.92
CA PHE A 829 -9.58 24.46 -9.53
C PHE A 829 -8.33 25.20 -9.04
N LEU A 830 -7.23 25.20 -9.79
CA LEU A 830 -6.00 25.93 -9.46
C LEU A 830 -6.22 27.45 -9.48
N ILE A 831 -7.00 27.95 -10.44
CA ILE A 831 -7.50 29.34 -10.47
C ILE A 831 -8.39 29.60 -9.24
N GLY A 832 -9.27 28.67 -8.90
CA GLY A 832 -10.19 28.77 -7.77
C GLY A 832 -9.54 28.59 -6.39
N LYS A 833 -8.30 28.07 -6.34
CA LYS A 833 -7.45 27.92 -5.15
C LYS A 833 -6.31 28.93 -5.09
N GLU A 834 -6.21 29.81 -6.08
CA GLU A 834 -5.14 30.81 -6.26
C GLU A 834 -3.71 30.23 -6.44
N TYR A 835 -3.59 28.94 -6.79
CA TYR A 835 -2.29 28.29 -6.99
C TYR A 835 -1.67 28.57 -8.38
N LEU A 836 -2.47 28.84 -9.42
CA LEU A 836 -1.99 29.23 -10.77
C LEU A 836 -2.92 30.22 -11.50
N PRO A 837 -2.40 31.01 -12.47
CA PRO A 837 -3.18 31.92 -13.34
C PRO A 837 -4.22 31.30 -14.28
N LYS A 838 -5.20 32.11 -14.71
CA LYS A 838 -6.08 31.81 -15.86
C LYS A 838 -5.28 31.72 -17.15
N HIS A 839 -5.21 30.54 -17.76
CA HIS A 839 -4.36 30.32 -18.95
C HIS A 839 -4.79 31.09 -20.22
N THR A 840 -6.02 31.60 -20.31
CA THR A 840 -6.45 32.53 -21.39
C THR A 840 -5.73 33.88 -21.35
N GLU A 841 -4.99 34.13 -20.27
CA GLU A 841 -4.25 35.36 -20.00
C GLU A 841 -2.72 35.10 -19.91
N MET A 842 -2.25 33.88 -20.22
CA MET A 842 -0.82 33.55 -20.38
C MET A 842 -0.53 32.87 -21.73
N PRO A 843 -0.60 33.60 -22.86
CA PRO A 843 -0.18 33.05 -24.15
C PRO A 843 1.34 32.79 -24.22
N ASP A 844 2.15 33.57 -23.50
CA ASP A 844 3.58 33.71 -23.86
C ASP A 844 4.57 32.77 -23.13
N LEU A 845 4.16 31.97 -22.14
CA LEU A 845 5.12 31.24 -21.28
C LEU A 845 5.23 29.73 -21.57
N TYR A 846 4.24 29.15 -22.24
CA TYR A 846 4.21 27.71 -22.58
C TYR A 846 3.89 27.42 -24.05
N GLU A 847 3.65 28.42 -24.89
CA GLU A 847 3.59 28.19 -26.33
C GLU A 847 5.01 27.90 -26.88
N PRO A 848 5.17 26.96 -27.84
CA PRO A 848 6.36 26.95 -28.68
C PRO A 848 6.45 28.33 -29.36
N PRO A 849 7.66 28.84 -29.67
CA PRO A 849 7.76 30.12 -30.36
C PRO A 849 6.89 30.05 -31.62
N THR A 850 5.77 30.78 -31.62
CA THR A 850 5.04 31.06 -32.83
C THR A 850 6.03 31.73 -33.77
N ALA A 851 6.15 31.19 -34.96
CA ALA A 851 6.98 31.65 -36.05
C ALA A 851 6.90 33.18 -36.22
N LYS A 852 7.82 33.92 -35.61
CA LYS A 852 8.03 35.36 -35.82
C LYS A 852 9.50 35.80 -35.69
N SER A 853 10.44 34.86 -35.83
CA SER A 853 11.87 35.17 -36.06
C SER A 853 12.48 34.45 -37.26
N ALA A 854 11.66 33.92 -38.16
CA ALA A 854 12.09 33.43 -39.46
C ALA A 854 11.51 34.32 -40.58
N GLU A 855 11.89 35.59 -40.59
CA GLU A 855 11.96 36.35 -41.84
C GLU A 855 13.26 35.95 -42.55
N SER A 856 13.18 34.90 -43.38
CA SER A 856 13.85 34.83 -44.69
C SER A 856 13.62 33.47 -45.35
N ALA A 857 13.15 33.52 -46.60
CA ALA A 857 13.00 32.46 -47.61
C ALA A 857 11.78 31.54 -47.42
N GLU A 858 10.64 31.90 -48.02
CA GLU A 858 10.15 31.40 -49.35
C GLU A 858 9.49 30.01 -49.20
N VAL A 859 8.20 29.76 -49.48
CA VAL A 859 7.28 30.28 -50.50
C VAL A 859 5.82 30.16 -50.01
N ALA A 860 5.13 31.31 -50.03
CA ALA A 860 3.83 31.64 -50.63
C ALA A 860 2.74 30.58 -50.98
N PRO A 861 1.45 31.02 -51.05
CA PRO A 861 0.29 30.37 -50.42
C PRO A 861 -0.96 30.24 -51.33
N ALA A 862 -2.05 29.61 -50.83
CA ALA A 862 -3.49 29.86 -51.10
C ALA A 862 -4.31 28.63 -50.64
N MET A 863 -5.54 28.66 -50.12
CA MET A 863 -6.60 29.66 -49.86
C MET A 863 -7.62 28.97 -48.92
N VAL A 864 -7.87 29.44 -47.71
CA VAL A 864 -9.06 30.21 -47.23
C VAL A 864 -10.46 29.69 -47.70
N ILE A 865 -11.33 29.43 -46.71
CA ILE A 865 -12.75 29.85 -46.53
C ILE A 865 -13.68 28.73 -45.98
N ALA A 866 -13.94 28.88 -44.67
CA ALA A 866 -15.22 28.95 -43.96
C ALA A 866 -16.27 27.81 -43.98
N ALA A 867 -16.50 27.31 -42.76
CA ALA A 867 -17.78 27.25 -42.04
C ALA A 867 -18.97 26.50 -42.67
N ALA A 868 -19.27 25.33 -42.10
CA ALA A 868 -20.52 25.03 -41.37
C ALA A 868 -20.72 23.51 -41.28
N GLY A 869 -21.20 23.04 -40.11
CA GLY A 869 -21.81 21.71 -39.99
C GLY A 869 -20.98 20.68 -39.24
N LEU A 870 -21.55 20.19 -38.15
CA LEU A 870 -21.06 19.11 -37.31
C LEU A 870 -20.76 17.80 -38.07
N GLY A 871 -19.75 17.07 -37.58
CA GLY A 871 -19.73 15.60 -37.56
C GLY A 871 -18.56 14.92 -38.25
N ILE A 872 -17.70 14.25 -37.45
CA ILE A 872 -16.80 13.14 -37.84
C ILE A 872 -15.64 13.55 -38.78
N ALA A 873 -14.35 13.30 -38.58
CA ALA A 873 -13.52 12.63 -37.57
C ALA A 873 -12.12 13.26 -37.68
N THR A 874 -11.36 13.30 -36.58
CA THR A 874 -9.89 13.38 -36.68
C THR A 874 -9.33 12.13 -36.02
N PHE A 875 -9.00 11.18 -36.88
CA PHE A 875 -7.96 10.18 -36.65
C PHE A 875 -6.71 10.88 -36.10
N GLU A 876 -6.29 10.52 -34.90
CA GLU A 876 -4.90 10.27 -34.53
C GLU A 876 -4.82 9.83 -33.07
N ALA A 877 -5.06 8.55 -32.83
CA ALA A 877 -4.39 7.76 -31.80
C ALA A 877 -4.84 6.29 -31.90
N LEU A 878 -4.26 5.56 -32.86
CA LEU A 878 -3.97 4.14 -32.65
C LEU A 878 -2.45 4.01 -32.58
N LYS A 879 -1.89 4.38 -31.44
CA LYS A 879 -0.89 3.50 -30.84
C LYS A 879 -1.69 2.36 -30.25
N GLU A 880 -1.36 1.12 -30.62
CA GLU A 880 -1.00 0.06 -29.69
C GLU A 880 -1.14 -1.36 -30.30
N TYR A 881 -0.41 -2.29 -29.66
CA TYR A 881 -0.70 -3.71 -29.50
C TYR A 881 -0.31 -4.69 -30.61
N VAL A 882 0.88 -5.27 -30.43
CA VAL A 882 1.16 -6.68 -30.75
C VAL A 882 1.07 -7.47 -29.44
N PHE A 883 0.02 -8.29 -29.31
CA PHE A 883 -0.10 -9.45 -28.41
C PHE A 883 -0.38 -10.65 -29.32
N ASP A 884 0.23 -11.79 -29.02
CA ASP A 884 0.01 -13.04 -29.76
C ASP A 884 -0.98 -13.92 -28.97
N GLY A 885 -2.14 -14.22 -29.58
CA GLY A 885 -3.15 -15.17 -29.11
C GLY A 885 -3.95 -14.79 -27.86
N ASP A 886 -5.13 -14.20 -28.06
CA ASP A 886 -6.37 -14.32 -27.25
C ASP A 886 -7.18 -13.00 -27.21
N PHE A 887 -8.27 -12.96 -27.99
CA PHE A 887 -9.39 -12.00 -28.01
C PHE A 887 -9.07 -10.49 -27.90
N LYS A 888 -9.16 -9.77 -29.03
CA LYS A 888 -8.84 -8.34 -29.15
C LYS A 888 -10.11 -7.50 -29.40
N VAL A 889 -10.77 -7.03 -28.34
CA VAL A 889 -11.82 -6.02 -28.50
C VAL A 889 -11.17 -4.64 -28.60
N VAL A 890 -11.27 -3.98 -29.77
CA VAL A 890 -10.85 -2.59 -29.93
C VAL A 890 -12.06 -1.71 -29.57
N SER A 891 -12.27 -1.46 -28.28
CA SER A 891 -13.30 -0.52 -27.82
C SER A 891 -12.76 0.91 -27.88
N ALA A 892 -13.27 1.72 -28.80
CA ALA A 892 -13.14 3.17 -28.71
C ALA A 892 -14.34 3.72 -27.91
N PRO A 893 -14.16 4.68 -26.97
CA PRO A 893 -15.29 5.34 -26.34
C PRO A 893 -16.02 6.17 -27.41
N ALA A 894 -17.15 5.68 -27.88
CA ALA A 894 -18.01 6.39 -28.81
C ALA A 894 -19.01 7.25 -28.02
N TYR A 895 -18.89 8.57 -28.19
CA TYR A 895 -19.84 9.54 -27.66
C TYR A 895 -20.79 9.94 -28.78
N TYR A 896 -22.08 9.69 -28.62
CA TYR A 896 -23.10 10.22 -29.53
C TYR A 896 -23.97 11.22 -28.78
N MET A 897 -23.91 12.50 -29.17
CA MET A 897 -24.76 13.56 -28.65
C MET A 897 -25.75 14.02 -29.72
N HIS A 898 -27.05 13.86 -29.46
CA HIS A 898 -28.13 14.42 -30.23
C HIS A 898 -28.13 15.96 -30.07
N GLN A 899 -28.16 16.71 -31.17
CA GLN A 899 -27.88 18.15 -31.20
C GLN A 899 -28.91 19.04 -30.48
N SER A 900 -30.04 18.48 -30.04
CA SER A 900 -31.21 19.22 -29.54
C SER A 900 -31.82 18.67 -28.23
N GLY A 901 -31.09 17.82 -27.49
CA GLY A 901 -31.60 17.24 -26.25
C GLY A 901 -31.49 18.17 -25.02
N PRO A 902 -32.47 18.15 -24.09
CA PRO A 902 -32.41 18.93 -22.86
C PRO A 902 -31.22 18.48 -21.99
N THR A 903 -30.49 19.45 -21.43
CA THR A 903 -29.40 19.19 -20.48
C THR A 903 -29.97 18.81 -19.11
N GLY A 904 -29.41 17.77 -18.48
CA GLY A 904 -29.81 17.32 -17.13
C GLY A 904 -30.62 16.02 -17.08
N LEU A 905 -30.69 15.23 -18.16
CA LEU A 905 -31.27 13.89 -18.14
C LEU A 905 -30.40 12.92 -17.32
N THR A 906 -31.04 12.00 -16.61
CA THR A 906 -30.34 11.04 -15.74
C THR A 906 -29.75 9.91 -16.59
N VAL A 907 -28.43 9.74 -16.53
CA VAL A 907 -27.72 8.68 -17.25
C VAL A 907 -28.02 7.33 -16.60
N GLN A 908 -28.50 6.38 -17.41
CA GLN A 908 -28.74 4.99 -17.01
C GLN A 908 -27.71 4.07 -17.66
N ARG A 909 -27.01 3.28 -16.85
CA ARG A 909 -26.16 2.20 -17.34
C ARG A 909 -27.02 0.99 -17.66
N LYS A 910 -26.93 0.48 -18.89
CA LYS A 910 -27.53 -0.76 -19.33
C LYS A 910 -26.46 -1.67 -19.91
N THR A 911 -26.44 -2.91 -19.46
CA THR A 911 -25.50 -3.89 -19.97
C THR A 911 -26.27 -4.98 -20.71
N PHE A 912 -25.69 -5.58 -21.75
CA PHE A 912 -26.29 -6.62 -22.58
C PHE A 912 -25.30 -7.75 -22.80
N LEU A 913 -25.79 -8.98 -22.90
CA LEU A 913 -25.00 -10.15 -23.28
C LEU A 913 -25.42 -10.60 -24.69
N LEU A 914 -24.45 -10.80 -25.56
CA LEU A 914 -24.64 -11.21 -26.95
C LEU A 914 -23.86 -12.51 -27.22
N PRO A 915 -24.54 -13.64 -27.47
CA PRO A 915 -23.90 -14.86 -27.91
C PRO A 915 -23.63 -14.83 -29.41
N VAL A 916 -22.54 -15.46 -29.82
CA VAL A 916 -22.18 -15.62 -31.22
C VAL A 916 -21.69 -17.04 -31.46
N HIS A 917 -22.16 -17.63 -32.56
CA HIS A 917 -22.03 -19.05 -32.85
C HIS A 917 -21.28 -19.28 -34.17
N ALA A 918 -20.41 -20.29 -34.16
CA ALA A 918 -19.79 -20.84 -35.37
C ALA A 918 -20.53 -22.10 -35.84
N VAL A 919 -20.93 -22.15 -37.10
CA VAL A 919 -21.61 -23.28 -37.73
C VAL A 919 -20.62 -24.03 -38.62
N HIS A 920 -19.94 -25.05 -38.07
CA HIS A 920 -19.10 -25.96 -38.85
C HIS A 920 -19.62 -27.41 -38.77
N ASN A 921 -19.65 -28.11 -39.91
CA ASN A 921 -20.39 -29.38 -40.07
C ASN A 921 -19.72 -30.64 -39.48
N LEU A 922 -18.56 -30.55 -38.82
CA LEU A 922 -17.78 -31.75 -38.44
C LEU A 922 -17.15 -31.73 -37.04
N LEU A 923 -17.16 -30.61 -36.32
CA LEU A 923 -16.66 -30.49 -34.93
C LEU A 923 -17.55 -29.48 -34.18
N SER A 924 -17.82 -29.76 -32.90
CA SER A 924 -18.76 -29.09 -31.96
C SER A 924 -19.05 -27.60 -32.19
N GLN A 925 -20.31 -27.19 -32.05
CA GLN A 925 -20.74 -25.77 -32.02
C GLN A 925 -19.94 -25.00 -30.97
N GLN A 926 -19.06 -24.11 -31.42
CA GLN A 926 -18.34 -23.19 -30.55
C GLN A 926 -19.16 -21.92 -30.40
N GLU A 927 -19.36 -21.50 -29.14
CA GLU A 927 -20.12 -20.32 -28.76
C GLU A 927 -19.26 -19.37 -27.92
N PHE A 928 -19.33 -18.08 -28.24
CA PHE A 928 -18.67 -17.01 -27.51
C PHE A 928 -19.67 -15.95 -27.04
N TRP A 929 -19.38 -15.34 -25.89
CA TRP A 929 -20.28 -14.37 -25.26
C TRP A 929 -19.61 -13.01 -25.09
N LEU A 930 -20.27 -11.98 -25.61
CA LEU A 930 -19.86 -10.58 -25.48
C LEU A 930 -20.79 -9.86 -24.49
N GLU A 931 -20.21 -9.14 -23.54
CA GLU A 931 -20.90 -8.18 -22.69
C GLU A 931 -20.76 -6.77 -23.26
N ILE A 932 -21.88 -6.12 -23.58
CA ILE A 932 -21.96 -4.78 -24.15
C ILE A 932 -22.55 -3.86 -23.09
N ILE A 933 -21.77 -2.91 -22.58
CA ILE A 933 -22.19 -1.93 -21.57
C ILE A 933 -22.47 -0.59 -22.27
N LEU A 934 -23.63 -0.01 -22.02
CA LEU A 934 -24.11 1.27 -22.58
C LEU A 934 -24.47 2.22 -21.44
N ASP A 935 -23.90 3.42 -21.42
CA ASP A 935 -24.40 4.52 -20.58
C ASP A 935 -25.30 5.42 -21.43
N TYR A 936 -26.61 5.38 -21.18
CA TYR A 936 -27.65 5.99 -22.01
C TYR A 936 -28.60 6.87 -21.19
N ASP A 937 -28.90 8.09 -21.65
CA ASP A 937 -29.73 9.06 -20.91
C ASP A 937 -31.15 9.26 -21.49
N GLY A 938 -31.60 8.37 -22.39
CA GLY A 938 -32.89 8.49 -23.09
C GLY A 938 -32.80 9.19 -24.44
N MET A 939 -31.69 9.88 -24.72
CA MET A 939 -31.46 10.61 -25.99
C MET A 939 -30.05 10.40 -26.55
N ASN A 940 -29.06 10.19 -25.68
CA ASN A 940 -27.63 10.12 -25.99
C ASN A 940 -27.00 8.85 -25.40
N ILE A 941 -26.03 8.27 -26.11
CA ILE A 941 -25.13 7.27 -25.54
C ILE A 941 -23.82 7.95 -25.20
N GLN A 942 -23.50 7.98 -23.91
CA GLN A 942 -22.32 8.63 -23.38
C GLN A 942 -21.11 7.69 -23.31
N HIS A 943 -21.35 6.38 -23.25
CA HIS A 943 -20.28 5.38 -23.21
C HIS A 943 -20.76 4.04 -23.75
N VAL A 944 -19.90 3.35 -24.52
CA VAL A 944 -20.09 1.97 -24.97
C VAL A 944 -18.81 1.19 -24.68
N ALA A 945 -18.91 0.06 -23.99
CA ALA A 945 -17.81 -0.89 -23.79
C ALA A 945 -18.24 -2.30 -24.18
N ILE A 946 -17.31 -3.10 -24.71
CA ILE A 946 -17.55 -4.52 -25.02
C ILE A 946 -16.48 -5.35 -24.32
N HIS A 947 -16.87 -6.38 -23.60
CA HIS A 947 -16.00 -7.30 -22.88
C HIS A 947 -16.32 -8.74 -23.26
N GLU A 948 -15.30 -9.58 -23.39
CA GLU A 948 -15.54 -11.02 -23.53
C GLU A 948 -15.84 -11.64 -22.16
N GLN A 949 -16.90 -12.44 -22.08
CA GLN A 949 -17.21 -13.22 -20.90
C GLN A 949 -16.51 -14.58 -21.00
N ARG A 950 -15.19 -14.60 -20.73
CA ARG A 950 -14.33 -15.79 -20.84
C ARG A 950 -14.86 -17.02 -20.09
N ASP A 951 -15.58 -16.79 -19.01
CA ASP A 951 -16.16 -17.84 -18.18
C ASP A 951 -17.38 -18.50 -18.83
N ARG A 952 -17.99 -17.84 -19.84
CA ARG A 952 -19.14 -18.31 -20.63
C ARG A 952 -18.75 -18.73 -22.05
N SER A 953 -17.60 -18.28 -22.55
CA SER A 953 -17.07 -18.61 -23.88
C SER A 953 -16.39 -19.99 -23.89
N SER A 954 -16.49 -20.71 -25.02
CA SER A 954 -15.93 -22.07 -25.15
C SER A 954 -14.40 -22.11 -25.06
N SER A 955 -13.84 -23.04 -24.26
CA SER A 955 -12.39 -23.12 -23.93
C SER A 955 -11.45 -23.64 -25.03
N LEU A 956 -11.95 -23.89 -26.24
CA LEU A 956 -11.18 -24.42 -27.39
C LEU A 956 -10.72 -23.34 -28.38
N LEU A 957 -10.84 -22.07 -28.00
CA LEU A 957 -10.45 -20.92 -28.84
C LEU A 957 -8.94 -20.67 -28.71
N THR A 958 -8.16 -20.96 -29.75
CA THR A 958 -6.76 -20.53 -29.88
C THR A 958 -6.58 -19.55 -31.06
N GLY A 959 -7.58 -18.70 -31.31
CA GLY A 959 -7.64 -17.80 -32.47
C GLY A 959 -7.70 -16.32 -32.11
N ASN A 960 -7.15 -15.46 -32.96
CA ASN A 960 -7.26 -14.00 -32.83
C ASN A 960 -8.63 -13.53 -33.35
N PHE A 961 -9.26 -12.63 -32.60
CA PHE A 961 -10.57 -12.06 -32.92
C PHE A 961 -10.52 -10.54 -32.74
N THR A 962 -10.93 -9.76 -33.74
CA THR A 962 -10.97 -8.28 -33.67
C THR A 962 -12.40 -7.79 -33.90
N ILE A 963 -12.89 -6.82 -33.13
CA ILE A 963 -14.12 -6.05 -33.43
C ILE A 963 -13.77 -4.57 -33.53
N THR A 964 -14.17 -3.94 -34.63
CA THR A 964 -14.15 -2.49 -34.81
C THR A 964 -15.58 -1.95 -34.78
N LEU A 965 -15.82 -0.85 -34.06
CA LEU A 965 -17.10 -0.14 -34.02
C LEU A 965 -16.95 1.26 -34.64
N THR A 966 -17.73 1.56 -35.67
CA THR A 966 -17.71 2.88 -36.33
C THR A 966 -19.07 3.57 -36.16
N PRO A 967 -19.15 4.84 -35.72
CA PRO A 967 -20.42 5.56 -35.61
C PRO A 967 -21.07 5.74 -36.99
N GLY A 968 -22.31 5.30 -37.15
CA GLY A 968 -23.10 5.45 -38.37
C GLY A 968 -23.68 6.86 -38.55
N PRO A 969 -24.27 7.15 -39.72
CA PRO A 969 -24.81 8.47 -40.04
C PRO A 969 -25.96 8.85 -39.10
N ALA A 970 -26.03 10.14 -38.73
CA ALA A 970 -27.06 10.65 -37.84
C ALA A 970 -28.47 10.47 -38.44
N THR A 971 -29.42 9.97 -37.66
CA THR A 971 -30.83 9.88 -38.07
C THR A 971 -31.39 11.29 -38.34
N PRO A 972 -32.22 11.48 -39.37
CA PRO A 972 -32.86 12.77 -39.65
C PRO A 972 -33.73 13.26 -38.48
N GLU A 973 -33.84 14.59 -38.31
CA GLU A 973 -34.47 15.31 -37.17
C GLU A 973 -35.88 14.88 -36.73
N ASN A 974 -36.58 14.03 -37.49
CA ASN A 974 -37.98 13.69 -37.28
C ASN A 974 -38.26 12.27 -36.76
N GLU A 975 -37.25 11.45 -36.42
CA GLU A 975 -37.47 10.14 -35.78
C GLU A 975 -36.94 10.11 -34.33
N PRO A 976 -37.79 9.81 -33.32
CA PRO A 976 -37.41 9.83 -31.91
C PRO A 976 -36.75 8.51 -31.51
N VAL A 977 -35.65 8.15 -32.16
CA VAL A 977 -34.85 6.98 -31.78
C VAL A 977 -33.38 7.26 -32.10
N ALA A 978 -32.52 7.20 -31.09
CA ALA A 978 -31.07 7.19 -31.25
C ALA A 978 -30.64 5.85 -31.87
N ALA A 979 -30.98 5.62 -33.13
CA ALA A 979 -30.50 4.50 -33.91
C ALA A 979 -29.01 4.71 -34.22
N ILE A 980 -28.16 4.55 -33.21
CA ILE A 980 -26.71 4.63 -33.37
C ILE A 980 -26.28 3.32 -33.99
N ALA A 981 -26.22 3.34 -35.32
CA ALA A 981 -25.67 2.29 -36.14
C ALA A 981 -24.18 2.14 -35.83
N TYR A 982 -23.74 1.01 -35.28
CA TYR A 982 -22.31 0.67 -35.28
C TYR A 982 -22.06 -0.42 -36.30
N GLU A 983 -21.20 -0.16 -37.29
CA GLU A 983 -20.67 -1.23 -38.14
C GLU A 983 -19.74 -2.10 -37.30
N ILE A 984 -20.07 -3.39 -37.19
CA ILE A 984 -19.23 -4.39 -36.53
C ILE A 984 -18.37 -5.04 -37.60
N ASP A 985 -17.10 -4.66 -37.75
CA ASP A 985 -16.15 -5.38 -38.60
C ASP A 985 -15.32 -6.32 -37.74
N GLY A 986 -15.38 -7.63 -38.01
CA GLY A 986 -14.55 -8.59 -37.30
C GLY A 986 -13.87 -9.65 -38.15
N VAL A 987 -12.68 -10.06 -37.71
CA VAL A 987 -11.84 -11.09 -38.33
C VAL A 987 -11.61 -12.21 -37.32
N TRP A 988 -11.91 -13.45 -37.70
CA TRP A 988 -11.70 -14.64 -36.87
C TRP A 988 -10.81 -15.66 -37.58
N ASP A 989 -9.76 -16.15 -36.91
CA ASP A 989 -8.87 -17.22 -37.41
C ASP A 989 -8.81 -18.40 -36.41
N PRO A 990 -9.63 -19.46 -36.61
CA PRO A 990 -9.59 -20.64 -35.78
C PRO A 990 -8.51 -21.62 -36.29
N VAL A 991 -7.28 -21.47 -35.78
CA VAL A 991 -6.16 -22.42 -35.96
C VAL A 991 -5.60 -22.49 -37.40
N GLY A 992 -5.46 -21.34 -38.07
CA GLY A 992 -4.66 -21.12 -39.28
C GLY A 992 -5.22 -21.72 -40.59
N PRO A 993 -4.68 -21.31 -41.75
CA PRO A 993 -4.78 -19.97 -42.33
C PRO A 993 -6.15 -19.80 -43.00
N GLY A 994 -7.06 -19.05 -42.37
CA GLY A 994 -8.32 -18.66 -43.00
C GLY A 994 -9.03 -17.57 -42.19
N GLU A 995 -9.00 -16.33 -42.70
CA GLU A 995 -9.65 -15.17 -42.07
C GLU A 995 -11.14 -15.13 -42.43
N TRP A 996 -12.01 -15.03 -41.42
CA TRP A 996 -13.46 -14.95 -41.62
C TRP A 996 -13.95 -13.55 -41.27
N HIS A 997 -14.64 -12.90 -42.20
CA HIS A 997 -15.16 -11.54 -42.04
C HIS A 997 -16.67 -11.51 -41.82
N PHE A 998 -17.13 -10.65 -40.92
CA PHE A 998 -18.55 -10.34 -40.75
C PHE A 998 -18.79 -8.85 -40.51
N ARG A 999 -19.97 -8.39 -40.93
CA ARG A 999 -20.49 -7.01 -40.83
C ARG A 999 -21.89 -7.00 -40.27
N GLY A 1000 -22.24 -6.02 -39.46
CA GLY A 1000 -23.61 -5.81 -38.98
C GLY A 1000 -23.78 -4.46 -38.30
N THR A 1001 -25.02 -4.07 -38.01
CA THR A 1001 -25.37 -2.78 -37.43
C THR A 1001 -26.06 -2.93 -36.07
N LEU A 1002 -25.46 -2.41 -35.00
CA LEU A 1002 -26.14 -2.29 -33.69
C LEU A 1002 -27.11 -1.11 -33.72
N VAL A 1003 -28.30 -1.22 -33.14
CA VAL A 1003 -29.29 -0.15 -33.06
C VAL A 1003 -29.88 -0.12 -31.66
N VAL A 1004 -29.83 1.02 -30.98
CA VAL A 1004 -30.43 1.21 -29.66
C VAL A 1004 -31.76 1.95 -29.81
N ASP A 1005 -32.85 1.42 -29.26
CA ASP A 1005 -34.14 2.09 -29.33
C ASP A 1005 -34.31 3.17 -28.25
N ALA A 1006 -35.38 3.98 -28.32
CA ALA A 1006 -35.65 5.06 -27.36
C ALA A 1006 -35.92 4.56 -25.92
N ALA A 1007 -36.24 3.27 -25.75
CA ALA A 1007 -36.37 2.63 -24.45
C ALA A 1007 -35.01 2.10 -23.94
N GLY A 1008 -33.93 2.28 -24.70
CA GLY A 1008 -32.60 1.78 -24.42
C GLY A 1008 -32.48 0.26 -24.58
N ASN A 1009 -33.22 -0.37 -25.48
CA ASN A 1009 -33.02 -1.78 -25.84
C ASN A 1009 -32.10 -1.90 -27.04
N LEU A 1010 -31.27 -2.94 -27.06
CA LEU A 1010 -30.29 -3.20 -28.12
C LEU A 1010 -30.86 -4.17 -29.18
N GLN A 1011 -30.82 -3.77 -30.45
CA GLN A 1011 -31.16 -4.58 -31.62
C GLN A 1011 -29.96 -4.70 -32.56
N ILE A 1012 -29.90 -5.77 -33.37
CA ILE A 1012 -28.90 -5.97 -34.42
C ILE A 1012 -29.61 -6.04 -35.77
N ARG A 1013 -29.13 -5.29 -36.76
CA ARG A 1013 -29.70 -5.21 -38.13
C ARG A 1013 -28.61 -5.43 -39.18
N GLY A 1014 -29.00 -5.91 -40.37
CA GLY A 1014 -28.12 -5.93 -41.55
C GLY A 1014 -26.89 -6.83 -41.48
N PHE A 1015 -26.92 -7.90 -40.69
CA PHE A 1015 -25.76 -8.80 -40.53
C PHE A 1015 -25.44 -9.58 -41.82
N GLN A 1016 -24.19 -9.51 -42.28
CA GLN A 1016 -23.63 -10.24 -43.43
C GLN A 1016 -22.28 -10.85 -43.04
N ALA A 1017 -22.00 -12.09 -43.46
CA ALA A 1017 -20.71 -12.75 -43.26
C ALA A 1017 -20.25 -13.37 -44.58
N ASP A 1018 -18.94 -13.35 -44.84
CA ASP A 1018 -18.35 -13.75 -46.13
C ASP A 1018 -18.59 -15.23 -46.49
N ASP A 1019 -18.92 -16.07 -45.51
CA ASP A 1019 -19.39 -17.44 -45.70
C ASP A 1019 -20.44 -17.73 -44.60
N ARG A 1020 -21.56 -18.39 -44.90
CA ARG A 1020 -22.75 -18.58 -44.00
C ARG A 1020 -22.51 -19.38 -42.70
N LYS A 1021 -21.29 -19.41 -42.17
CA LYS A 1021 -20.78 -20.26 -41.08
C LYS A 1021 -20.59 -19.52 -39.75
N VAL A 1022 -20.98 -18.24 -39.66
CA VAL A 1022 -21.01 -17.46 -38.40
C VAL A 1022 -22.40 -16.85 -38.22
N GLY A 1023 -23.00 -16.96 -37.04
CA GLY A 1023 -24.31 -16.40 -36.71
C GLY A 1023 -24.34 -15.71 -35.34
N LEU A 1024 -25.04 -14.58 -35.24
CA LEU A 1024 -25.26 -13.85 -33.99
C LEU A 1024 -26.59 -14.25 -33.33
N GLY A 1025 -26.60 -14.39 -32.00
CA GLY A 1025 -27.82 -14.55 -31.21
C GLY A 1025 -28.47 -13.21 -30.84
N THR A 1026 -29.53 -13.26 -30.03
CA THR A 1026 -30.28 -12.06 -29.61
C THR A 1026 -29.66 -11.42 -28.35
N PRO A 1027 -29.42 -10.10 -28.29
CA PRO A 1027 -28.90 -9.42 -27.09
C PRO A 1027 -29.84 -9.53 -25.87
N ILE A 1028 -29.27 -9.73 -24.68
CA ILE A 1028 -30.02 -9.94 -23.42
C ILE A 1028 -29.56 -8.92 -22.36
N ALA A 1029 -30.44 -8.07 -21.81
CA ALA A 1029 -30.05 -7.06 -20.81
C ALA A 1029 -29.60 -7.67 -19.46
N SER A 1030 -28.46 -7.25 -18.90
CA SER A 1030 -27.93 -7.71 -17.61
C SER A 1030 -28.20 -6.68 -16.50
N GLY A 1031 -29.18 -7.00 -15.66
CA GLY A 1031 -29.60 -6.20 -14.50
C GLY A 1031 -30.31 -7.02 -13.42
N GLY A 1032 -30.09 -8.34 -13.39
CA GLY A 1032 -30.37 -9.21 -12.24
C GLY A 1032 -29.06 -9.85 -11.82
N GLY A 1033 -28.97 -10.43 -10.61
CA GLY A 1033 -27.82 -11.26 -10.18
C GLY A 1033 -27.50 -12.38 -11.18
N PRO A 1034 -26.56 -13.32 -10.89
CA PRO A 1034 -26.31 -14.44 -11.80
C PRO A 1034 -27.67 -15.05 -12.16
N VAL A 1035 -28.13 -14.86 -13.40
CA VAL A 1035 -29.42 -15.38 -13.84
C VAL A 1035 -29.11 -16.83 -14.06
N PRO A 1036 -29.51 -17.71 -13.14
CA PRO A 1036 -29.19 -19.10 -13.32
C PRO A 1036 -29.89 -19.56 -14.61
N ILE A 1037 -29.12 -20.19 -15.50
CA ILE A 1037 -29.70 -20.69 -16.74
C ILE A 1037 -30.65 -21.80 -16.33
N ARG A 1038 -31.95 -21.55 -16.55
CA ARG A 1038 -33.01 -22.49 -16.22
C ARG A 1038 -32.98 -23.60 -17.26
N ARG A 1039 -32.22 -24.66 -16.98
CA ARG A 1039 -32.16 -25.85 -17.81
C ARG A 1039 -33.28 -26.78 -17.41
N LYS A 1040 -33.99 -27.32 -18.40
CA LYS A 1040 -34.92 -28.44 -18.19
C LYS A 1040 -34.13 -29.74 -18.31
N GLY A 1041 -34.00 -30.44 -17.19
CA GLY A 1041 -33.53 -31.82 -17.14
C GLY A 1041 -34.74 -32.76 -17.11
N GLY A 1042 -34.63 -33.88 -17.81
CA GLY A 1042 -35.59 -34.97 -17.75
C GLY A 1042 -34.85 -36.25 -17.41
N ALA A 1043 -35.35 -37.00 -16.44
CA ALA A 1043 -34.83 -38.33 -16.13
C ALA A 1043 -35.99 -39.32 -16.09
N GLY A 1044 -35.83 -40.45 -16.78
CA GLY A 1044 -36.74 -41.58 -16.77
C GLY A 1044 -36.09 -42.81 -16.13
N HIS A 1045 -36.88 -43.64 -15.46
CA HIS A 1045 -36.45 -44.91 -14.91
C HIS A 1045 -37.62 -45.90 -14.84
N ASN A 1046 -37.33 -47.19 -14.89
CA ASN A 1046 -38.33 -48.26 -14.81
C ASN A 1046 -38.15 -49.06 -13.53
N VAL A 1047 -39.18 -49.10 -12.69
CA VAL A 1047 -39.18 -49.87 -11.46
C VAL A 1047 -39.87 -51.20 -11.70
N PHE A 1048 -39.11 -52.29 -11.58
CA PHE A 1048 -39.63 -53.65 -11.82
C PHE A 1048 -40.11 -54.33 -10.53
N PHE A 1049 -41.15 -55.15 -10.67
CA PHE A 1049 -41.82 -55.85 -9.58
C PHE A 1049 -41.72 -57.37 -9.74
N ALA A 1050 -41.83 -58.07 -8.61
CA ALA A 1050 -42.01 -59.52 -8.62
C ALA A 1050 -43.35 -59.91 -9.27
N PRO A 1051 -43.45 -61.08 -9.93
CA PRO A 1051 -44.69 -61.57 -10.53
C PRO A 1051 -45.84 -61.66 -9.51
N ASP A 1052 -47.03 -61.23 -9.93
CA ASP A 1052 -48.27 -61.22 -9.14
C ASP A 1052 -48.15 -60.51 -7.77
N SER A 1053 -47.28 -59.51 -7.69
CA SER A 1053 -46.97 -58.80 -6.44
C SER A 1053 -46.74 -57.30 -6.65
N ALA A 1054 -47.14 -56.51 -5.64
CA ALA A 1054 -46.82 -55.10 -5.51
C ALA A 1054 -45.51 -54.83 -4.74
N THR A 1055 -44.74 -55.88 -4.45
CA THR A 1055 -43.43 -55.78 -3.80
C THR A 1055 -42.33 -55.56 -4.84
N MET A 1056 -41.55 -54.51 -4.65
CA MET A 1056 -40.37 -54.21 -5.47
C MET A 1056 -39.32 -55.31 -5.31
N THR A 1057 -38.60 -55.65 -6.38
CA THR A 1057 -37.43 -56.52 -6.25
C THR A 1057 -36.32 -55.81 -5.44
N GLU A 1058 -35.45 -56.57 -4.77
CA GLU A 1058 -34.36 -55.98 -3.96
C GLU A 1058 -33.41 -55.11 -4.81
N ASP A 1059 -33.20 -55.48 -6.07
CA ASP A 1059 -32.37 -54.73 -7.00
C ASP A 1059 -33.04 -53.39 -7.41
N ALA A 1060 -34.37 -53.35 -7.50
CA ALA A 1060 -35.10 -52.14 -7.92
C ALA A 1060 -35.00 -50.99 -6.89
N ASP A 1061 -34.97 -51.28 -5.58
CA ASP A 1061 -34.80 -50.22 -4.56
C ASP A 1061 -33.37 -49.66 -4.60
N ARG A 1062 -32.37 -50.51 -4.83
CA ARG A 1062 -30.96 -50.11 -4.96
C ARG A 1062 -30.74 -49.28 -6.23
N GLU A 1063 -31.36 -49.66 -7.34
CA GLU A 1063 -31.29 -48.94 -8.62
C GLU A 1063 -31.94 -47.55 -8.53
N LEU A 1064 -33.07 -47.41 -7.81
CA LEU A 1064 -33.68 -46.10 -7.55
C LEU A 1064 -32.76 -45.15 -6.77
N TRP A 1065 -32.01 -45.65 -5.79
CA TRP A 1065 -31.03 -44.84 -5.05
C TRP A 1065 -29.84 -44.42 -5.91
N ALA A 1066 -29.37 -45.31 -6.80
CA ALA A 1066 -28.32 -44.98 -7.75
C ALA A 1066 -28.81 -43.90 -8.74
N TRP A 1067 -30.01 -44.08 -9.29
CA TRP A 1067 -30.64 -43.14 -10.21
C TRP A 1067 -30.83 -41.74 -9.60
N ARG A 1068 -31.22 -41.63 -8.32
CA ARG A 1068 -31.23 -40.35 -7.58
C ARG A 1068 -29.88 -39.63 -7.63
N ASN A 1069 -28.79 -40.37 -7.43
CA ASN A 1069 -27.45 -39.77 -7.41
C ASN A 1069 -26.99 -39.36 -8.81
N ASP A 1070 -27.42 -40.08 -9.84
CA ASP A 1070 -27.13 -39.72 -11.23
C ASP A 1070 -27.89 -38.44 -11.64
N ILE A 1071 -29.12 -38.25 -11.16
CA ILE A 1071 -29.86 -36.97 -11.29
C ILE A 1071 -29.07 -35.81 -10.66
N ASP A 1072 -28.52 -35.98 -9.46
CA ASP A 1072 -27.78 -34.92 -8.76
C ASP A 1072 -26.42 -34.62 -9.41
N LYS A 1073 -25.76 -35.64 -9.96
CA LYS A 1073 -24.51 -35.46 -10.73
C LYS A 1073 -24.75 -34.77 -12.07
N ALA A 1074 -25.80 -35.15 -12.79
CA ALA A 1074 -26.16 -34.58 -14.09
C ALA A 1074 -26.70 -33.15 -13.95
N ALA A 1075 -27.39 -32.86 -12.85
CA ALA A 1075 -28.02 -31.58 -12.58
C ALA A 1075 -27.88 -31.18 -11.09
N PRO A 1076 -26.72 -30.61 -10.69
CA PRO A 1076 -26.48 -30.20 -9.30
C PRO A 1076 -27.57 -29.23 -8.80
N GLY A 1077 -28.33 -29.65 -7.78
CA GLY A 1077 -29.43 -28.87 -7.22
C GLY A 1077 -30.84 -29.32 -7.63
N ALA A 1078 -30.99 -30.21 -8.61
CA ALA A 1078 -32.28 -30.79 -9.00
C ALA A 1078 -33.01 -31.49 -7.83
N LEU A 1079 -32.26 -32.16 -6.95
CA LEU A 1079 -32.85 -32.83 -5.78
C LEU A 1079 -33.59 -31.87 -4.84
N LYS A 1080 -33.15 -30.60 -4.74
CA LYS A 1080 -33.83 -29.60 -3.91
C LYS A 1080 -35.19 -29.19 -4.49
N VAL A 1081 -35.28 -29.06 -5.82
CA VAL A 1081 -36.50 -28.69 -6.54
C VAL A 1081 -37.54 -29.83 -6.46
N ILE A 1082 -37.08 -31.08 -6.62
CA ILE A 1082 -37.92 -32.28 -6.47
C ILE A 1082 -38.42 -32.42 -5.03
N ALA A 1083 -37.54 -32.27 -4.04
CA ALA A 1083 -37.90 -32.37 -2.61
C ALA A 1083 -38.91 -31.29 -2.18
N ALA A 1084 -38.84 -30.09 -2.79
CA ALA A 1084 -39.77 -28.99 -2.56
C ALA A 1084 -41.13 -29.17 -3.26
N GLY A 1085 -41.31 -30.26 -4.03
CA GLY A 1085 -42.57 -30.56 -4.73
C GLY A 1085 -42.80 -29.73 -5.99
N GLN A 1086 -41.77 -29.03 -6.49
CA GLN A 1086 -41.88 -28.13 -7.65
C GLN A 1086 -41.70 -28.85 -9.00
N ALA A 1087 -41.26 -30.12 -8.97
CA ALA A 1087 -41.12 -30.99 -10.13
C ALA A 1087 -41.84 -32.32 -9.85
N PRO A 1088 -43.11 -32.49 -10.30
CA PRO A 1088 -43.86 -33.70 -10.02
C PRO A 1088 -43.36 -34.87 -10.89
N PHE A 1089 -43.25 -36.05 -10.30
CA PHE A 1089 -42.99 -37.28 -11.06
C PHE A 1089 -44.24 -37.65 -11.88
N ARG A 1090 -44.08 -37.92 -13.16
CA ARG A 1090 -45.07 -38.62 -13.97
C ARG A 1090 -44.85 -40.12 -13.84
N MET A 1091 -45.93 -40.86 -13.66
CA MET A 1091 -45.85 -42.29 -13.48
C MET A 1091 -46.89 -43.01 -14.33
N ALA A 1092 -46.47 -44.08 -14.99
CA ALA A 1092 -47.33 -45.00 -15.72
C ALA A 1092 -47.14 -46.42 -15.18
N GLY A 1093 -48.21 -47.00 -14.64
CA GLY A 1093 -48.24 -48.40 -14.23
C GLY A 1093 -48.66 -49.27 -15.41
N HIS A 1094 -47.87 -50.30 -15.72
CA HIS A 1094 -48.27 -51.29 -16.72
C HIS A 1094 -49.05 -52.41 -16.04
N ALA A 1095 -50.25 -52.69 -16.56
CA ALA A 1095 -51.05 -53.84 -16.15
C ALA A 1095 -50.72 -55.03 -17.06
N SER A 1096 -50.47 -56.19 -16.47
CA SER A 1096 -50.27 -57.40 -17.26
C SER A 1096 -51.53 -57.80 -18.00
N THR A 1097 -51.37 -58.52 -19.12
CA THR A 1097 -52.48 -59.02 -19.93
C THR A 1097 -52.83 -60.49 -19.66
N THR A 1098 -52.09 -61.12 -18.73
CA THR A 1098 -52.34 -62.47 -18.24
C THR A 1098 -53.15 -62.45 -16.95
N GLY A 1099 -54.36 -63.00 -16.96
CA GLY A 1099 -55.27 -63.01 -15.80
C GLY A 1099 -56.53 -62.16 -16.02
N THR A 1100 -57.27 -61.87 -14.94
CA THR A 1100 -58.47 -61.02 -15.05
C THR A 1100 -58.07 -59.55 -15.14
N VAL A 1101 -58.68 -58.81 -16.08
CA VAL A 1101 -58.44 -57.37 -16.29
C VAL A 1101 -58.58 -56.58 -14.99
N GLU A 1102 -59.59 -56.92 -14.18
CA GLU A 1102 -59.84 -56.25 -12.90
C GLU A 1102 -58.74 -56.49 -11.85
N HIS A 1103 -58.16 -57.70 -11.81
CA HIS A 1103 -57.04 -58.03 -10.92
C HIS A 1103 -55.76 -57.29 -11.34
N ASN A 1104 -55.45 -57.29 -12.64
CA ASN A 1104 -54.22 -56.69 -13.15
C ASN A 1104 -54.23 -55.16 -13.08
N LEU A 1105 -55.39 -54.53 -13.28
CA LEU A 1105 -55.57 -53.11 -13.03
C LEU A 1105 -55.37 -52.77 -11.55
N ARG A 1106 -55.98 -53.52 -10.64
CA ARG A 1106 -55.77 -53.34 -9.19
C ARG A 1106 -54.31 -53.53 -8.78
N LEU A 1107 -53.62 -54.51 -9.36
CA LEU A 1107 -52.21 -54.78 -9.07
C LEU A 1107 -51.30 -53.67 -9.59
N ALA A 1108 -51.58 -53.13 -10.79
CA ALA A 1108 -50.86 -51.98 -11.33
C ALA A 1108 -51.04 -50.72 -10.45
N GLU A 1109 -52.25 -50.46 -9.95
CA GLU A 1109 -52.54 -49.37 -9.01
C GLU A 1109 -51.74 -49.52 -7.70
N GLN A 1110 -51.68 -50.74 -7.15
CA GLN A 1110 -50.90 -51.03 -5.95
C GLN A 1110 -49.39 -50.83 -6.16
N ARG A 1111 -48.86 -51.25 -7.32
CA ARG A 1111 -47.44 -51.04 -7.69
C ARG A 1111 -47.11 -49.54 -7.77
N VAL A 1112 -47.97 -48.75 -8.40
CA VAL A 1112 -47.83 -47.28 -8.45
C VAL A 1112 -47.82 -46.69 -7.04
N ALA A 1113 -48.73 -47.11 -6.16
CA ALA A 1113 -48.77 -46.64 -4.77
C ALA A 1113 -47.48 -47.00 -3.99
N THR A 1114 -46.91 -48.19 -4.20
CA THR A 1114 -45.63 -48.60 -3.61
C THR A 1114 -44.49 -47.69 -4.05
N VAL A 1115 -44.38 -47.40 -5.36
CA VAL A 1115 -43.32 -46.51 -5.87
C VAL A 1115 -43.48 -45.08 -5.33
N ILE A 1116 -44.69 -44.54 -5.24
CA ILE A 1116 -44.96 -43.20 -4.66
C ILE A 1116 -44.43 -43.11 -3.23
N SER A 1117 -44.75 -44.12 -2.41
CA SER A 1117 -44.29 -44.20 -1.02
C SER A 1117 -42.76 -44.21 -0.92
N ARG A 1118 -42.09 -44.92 -1.85
CA ARG A 1118 -40.63 -44.97 -1.91
C ARG A 1118 -40.00 -43.68 -2.41
N LEU A 1119 -40.50 -43.06 -3.48
CA LEU A 1119 -39.99 -41.77 -3.97
C LEU A 1119 -40.04 -40.69 -2.89
N ARG A 1120 -41.13 -40.63 -2.09
CA ARG A 1120 -41.22 -39.70 -0.95
C ARG A 1120 -40.18 -39.97 0.15
N LYS A 1121 -39.76 -41.21 0.34
CA LYS A 1121 -38.66 -41.54 1.28
C LYS A 1121 -37.29 -41.17 0.71
N ILE A 1122 -37.09 -41.33 -0.61
CA ILE A 1122 -35.80 -41.17 -1.30
C ILE A 1122 -35.50 -39.69 -1.62
N PHE A 1123 -36.50 -38.95 -2.11
CA PHE A 1123 -36.37 -37.55 -2.56
C PHE A 1123 -36.94 -36.54 -1.54
N GLY A 1124 -37.71 -36.99 -0.55
CA GLY A 1124 -38.25 -36.17 0.53
C GLY A 1124 -39.78 -36.11 0.55
N SER A 1125 -40.35 -35.81 1.73
CA SER A 1125 -41.80 -35.90 1.97
C SER A 1125 -42.64 -34.92 1.14
N GLY A 1126 -42.04 -33.83 0.64
CA GLY A 1126 -42.67 -32.85 -0.26
C GLY A 1126 -42.81 -33.30 -1.73
N THR A 1127 -42.28 -34.47 -2.10
CA THR A 1127 -42.32 -34.99 -3.47
C THR A 1127 -43.76 -35.16 -3.99
N GLN A 1128 -44.07 -34.50 -5.10
CA GLN A 1128 -45.36 -34.58 -5.79
C GLN A 1128 -45.31 -35.64 -6.90
N VAL A 1129 -46.44 -36.30 -7.15
CA VAL A 1129 -46.59 -37.32 -8.20
C VAL A 1129 -47.88 -37.07 -8.95
N THR A 1130 -47.80 -37.05 -10.27
CA THR A 1130 -48.94 -37.05 -11.19
C THR A 1130 -49.03 -38.42 -11.84
N THR A 1131 -50.09 -39.16 -11.53
CA THR A 1131 -50.36 -40.45 -12.19
C THR A 1131 -50.88 -40.19 -13.60
N VAL A 1132 -50.26 -40.82 -14.60
CA VAL A 1132 -50.71 -40.82 -15.99
C VAL A 1132 -51.43 -42.15 -16.24
N GLU A 1133 -52.54 -42.11 -16.99
CA GLU A 1133 -53.41 -43.26 -17.28
C GLU A 1133 -52.67 -44.50 -17.81
N PRO A 1134 -53.22 -45.72 -17.61
CA PRO A 1134 -52.47 -46.97 -17.81
C PRO A 1134 -51.92 -47.14 -19.22
N GLY A 1135 -50.63 -47.54 -19.30
CA GLY A 1135 -49.96 -47.86 -20.55
C GLY A 1135 -50.62 -49.04 -21.30
N GLU A 1136 -50.47 -49.06 -22.62
CA GLU A 1136 -51.16 -49.96 -23.56
C GLU A 1136 -51.18 -51.44 -23.13
N LEU A 1137 -52.36 -52.07 -23.23
CA LEU A 1137 -52.57 -53.51 -23.08
C LEU A 1137 -51.97 -54.25 -24.30
N GLY A 1138 -50.77 -54.83 -24.15
CA GLY A 1138 -50.15 -55.69 -25.16
C GLY A 1138 -50.80 -57.08 -25.25
N ALA A 1139 -50.95 -57.66 -26.45
CA ALA A 1139 -51.67 -58.93 -26.66
C ALA A 1139 -51.17 -60.10 -25.78
N ALA A 1140 -52.11 -60.80 -25.13
CA ALA A 1140 -51.86 -61.90 -24.19
C ALA A 1140 -51.03 -63.05 -24.80
N THR A 1141 -50.00 -63.51 -24.06
CA THR A 1141 -49.29 -64.77 -24.36
C THR A 1141 -49.94 -65.95 -23.64
N ALA A 1142 -49.88 -67.13 -24.25
CA ALA A 1142 -50.67 -68.32 -23.89
C ALA A 1142 -50.24 -69.05 -22.59
N ASP A 1143 -49.20 -68.57 -21.92
CA ASP A 1143 -48.45 -69.25 -20.86
C ASP A 1143 -48.80 -68.78 -19.43
N GLY A 1144 -49.68 -67.80 -19.26
CA GLY A 1144 -50.28 -67.50 -17.94
C GLY A 1144 -49.37 -66.77 -16.94
N GLN A 1145 -48.17 -66.35 -17.33
CA GLN A 1145 -47.23 -65.62 -16.46
C GLN A 1145 -47.01 -64.19 -16.96
N GLU A 1146 -46.98 -63.19 -16.06
CA GLU A 1146 -46.69 -61.80 -16.41
C GLU A 1146 -45.25 -61.67 -16.96
N ALA A 1147 -45.08 -61.16 -18.18
CA ALA A 1147 -43.77 -60.92 -18.75
C ALA A 1147 -43.02 -59.82 -17.95
N PRO A 1148 -41.68 -59.87 -17.81
CA PRO A 1148 -40.93 -58.87 -17.04
C PRO A 1148 -41.17 -57.42 -17.46
N GLY A 1149 -41.43 -57.19 -18.76
CA GLY A 1149 -41.77 -55.87 -19.29
C GLY A 1149 -43.14 -55.35 -18.84
N GLU A 1150 -44.05 -56.21 -18.43
CA GLU A 1150 -45.42 -55.86 -17.98
C GLU A 1150 -45.48 -55.59 -16.48
N ARG A 1151 -44.42 -55.95 -15.73
CA ARG A 1151 -44.33 -55.79 -14.27
C ARG A 1151 -43.55 -54.55 -13.88
N ARG A 1152 -43.80 -53.43 -14.54
CA ARG A 1152 -43.04 -52.22 -14.33
C ARG A 1152 -43.91 -50.99 -14.09
N VAL A 1153 -43.36 -50.08 -13.31
CA VAL A 1153 -43.84 -48.71 -13.21
C VAL A 1153 -42.79 -47.82 -13.82
N GLU A 1154 -43.14 -47.14 -14.90
CA GLU A 1154 -42.28 -46.14 -15.52
C GLU A 1154 -42.43 -44.85 -14.73
N ILE A 1155 -41.29 -44.26 -14.37
CA ILE A 1155 -41.23 -42.99 -13.65
C ILE A 1155 -40.40 -42.01 -14.44
N GLU A 1156 -40.94 -40.81 -14.62
CA GLU A 1156 -40.26 -39.72 -15.29
C GLU A 1156 -40.38 -38.46 -14.43
N VAL A 1157 -39.31 -37.68 -14.37
CA VAL A 1157 -39.35 -36.36 -13.75
C VAL A 1157 -38.68 -35.35 -14.65
N GLU A 1158 -39.44 -34.30 -14.95
CA GLU A 1158 -38.92 -33.10 -15.57
C GLU A 1158 -38.71 -32.06 -14.48
N TYR A 1159 -37.48 -31.61 -14.31
CA TYR A 1159 -37.13 -30.60 -13.31
C TYR A 1159 -36.36 -29.47 -13.96
N GLU A 1160 -36.65 -28.26 -13.49
CA GLU A 1160 -35.89 -27.08 -13.85
C GLU A 1160 -34.82 -26.86 -12.78
N TYR A 1161 -33.57 -26.89 -13.21
CA TYR A 1161 -32.43 -26.62 -12.34
C TYR A 1161 -31.64 -25.44 -12.86
N PHE A 1162 -30.80 -24.93 -11.98
CA PHE A 1162 -30.08 -23.70 -12.13
C PHE A 1162 -28.60 -24.02 -12.23
N GLU A 1163 -28.06 -23.94 -13.45
CA GLU A 1163 -26.62 -24.05 -13.71
C GLU A 1163 -26.00 -22.67 -13.44
N LEU A 1164 -25.02 -22.61 -12.52
CA LEU A 1164 -24.41 -21.37 -12.01
C LEU A 1164 -23.46 -20.75 -13.02
#